data_AF-A0A4Y2VV98-F1
#
_entry.id   AF-A0A4Y2VV98-F1
#
_cell.length_a   1.000
_cell.length_b   1.000
_cell.length_c   1.000
_cell.angle_alpha   90.00
_cell.angle_beta   90.00
_cell.angle_gamma   90.00
#
_symmetry.space_group_name_H-M   'P 1'
#
loop_
_entity.id
_entity.type
_entity.pdbx_description
1 polymer ?
#
loop_
_entity_poly.entity_id
_entity_poly.type
_entity_poly.pdbx_seq_one_letter_code
_entity_poly.pdbx_strand_id
1 'polypeptide(L)'
;MLGRQETSSQIGKSSGSGIGVPLQVHSQMRVGVICIINDDVVLVSLYSLLTIDQRRVSSMDQRRVSFSSMDSDQGEFDDFATPACNEAMNDTELQSEWKIDTPVWDEAPCTSSGQRGLASPEKHVDQRRVYSMDSDQGEFYDFATPTCNEAMDAPELQSEWKIDNPVWDEAPCTSSCYRGPTSPEIRLSYVLKIVRLEKCLVMHMKIHTGEKLFTCEICQKSFGRNGHLNRHMRIHASEIEEKENYLKCDICDKTFGRKDNLKDHMKTHSKENDFKCDICDRSFQRNHLLCHAYAKTSGEKEKIEEEIREKGAVKWYGVVKAVFKRESEDGGEERVTPYFRSNVQIELVDDTVGDHVPASFTKILEAVDEFIIRGSGWILDKIVHFELCVAKYQPLRASSYIILPKKLVDKKAVLNIQNEDQKCLVWCLIAHKLNILAHDSYRVSHYTPHEQEIKLYGVECPVPLKKIPIVERLNNLRINVFGYEENEVFPLYVSKRVDEECVNLLLIANEETQHYCLIRNMSRPLGDLTKHNGNHHYCYRCLHRFAKDEILKEHLQYCSEHSPQHIKMPEKGENFIKFQNVHYQHPLPYIIYADFESLIVKEVHTSGNTEIIARHEACGYAYVIIGPDGRSVKQISVYRGKNAVKHFMEDNLKEKEELAAKLTSIVPISMTPQDELDFRSETHCSICKKALKGDRVRDHDHQTGRYRAALHSSCNLKFRLSKKIPVVFHNLKNYDGHLIMQEIGKLKDYEITVVPTTIEKYVTFSLSKRYHKFKVSLNFVDSFKFLSTSLEKLVQNLTPDKFNILKENFPHHNISLLLRTGVYPYEYMDSHQKFDEERLPSIDSFESTLTGCGISNEDYRHAQTVWNYFSLKNMGEYHDLYVKCDVLQLADVFENFRKLCQPYYGLVCVHLFTTPGLAWQSSLKMTDQPLELFTDINMHMFVEKGIRGGISVITKRFSQANNKYLPNFDASKSIKHIIYLDCNNLYGASMVESLPYGGFEWISADVTLDWIQSIPQDSSEGYIFEVDLKYPEELHDLHNDYPLAPEKMDIKFEDLSEFSKAVLNGMMYTPSTKLVPNLRDKKNYITYYKNLQFYLKHGLKLEKVHKILKFQQKPWLKKYIMFNTEQRKNSMSAFEKDFFKLMNNSVYGKTMENIRKRVDVQLVSDEKKAQKLVAAPTFKRFKIFDNKLVGVERVKKCLTLDKPIYVGFVILE
;
A
#
# COMPACT_ATOMS: atom_id res chain seq x y z
N MET A 1 -29.18 21.00 -44.11
CA MET A 1 -30.35 20.89 -45.00
C MET A 1 -30.27 19.54 -45.71
N LEU A 2 -31.38 18.81 -45.85
CA LEU A 2 -31.54 17.56 -46.64
C LEU A 2 -30.57 16.40 -46.26
N GLY A 3 -30.96 15.13 -46.33
CA GLY A 3 -32.25 14.51 -46.63
C GLY A 3 -32.15 12.98 -46.51
N ARG A 4 -33.30 12.28 -46.45
CA ARG A 4 -33.42 10.81 -46.52
C ARG A 4 -32.78 10.28 -47.82
N GLN A 5 -32.47 8.98 -48.00
CA GLN A 5 -33.33 7.83 -47.71
C GLN A 5 -32.61 6.47 -47.86
N GLU A 6 -33.12 5.43 -47.19
CA GLU A 6 -32.75 4.03 -47.44
C GLU A 6 -33.35 3.50 -48.76
N THR A 7 -32.68 2.57 -49.43
CA THR A 7 -33.33 1.58 -50.33
C THR A 7 -32.65 0.22 -50.22
N SER A 8 -33.38 -0.86 -50.50
CA SER A 8 -32.90 -2.24 -50.36
C SER A 8 -33.38 -3.15 -51.50
N SER A 9 -32.51 -4.04 -51.96
CA SER A 9 -32.75 -5.28 -52.74
C SER A 9 -31.36 -5.86 -53.07
N GLN A 10 -31.01 -7.15 -52.90
CA GLN A 10 -31.64 -8.46 -53.13
C GLN A 10 -31.34 -9.11 -54.51
N ILE A 11 -30.69 -10.29 -54.41
CA ILE A 11 -30.71 -11.45 -55.33
C ILE A 11 -29.88 -11.35 -56.63
N GLY A 12 -28.98 -12.33 -56.80
CA GLY A 12 -28.28 -12.62 -58.07
C GLY A 12 -27.16 -13.66 -57.90
N LYS A 13 -27.43 -14.94 -58.21
CA LYS A 13 -26.41 -16.02 -58.22
C LYS A 13 -25.91 -16.30 -59.64
N SER A 14 -24.60 -16.49 -59.83
CA SER A 14 -24.08 -17.51 -60.76
C SER A 14 -22.58 -17.79 -60.60
N SER A 15 -22.21 -19.00 -61.02
CA SER A 15 -20.90 -19.67 -61.10
C SER A 15 -19.66 -18.86 -61.53
N GLY A 16 -18.51 -19.19 -60.93
CA GLY A 16 -17.17 -18.91 -61.46
C GLY A 16 -16.07 -19.52 -60.59
N SER A 17 -15.19 -20.36 -61.14
CA SER A 17 -14.09 -21.02 -60.42
C SER A 17 -12.76 -20.28 -60.59
N GLY A 18 -12.04 -19.99 -59.51
CA GLY A 18 -10.71 -19.39 -59.58
C GLY A 18 -10.01 -19.27 -58.23
N ILE A 19 -8.82 -19.86 -58.13
CA ILE A 19 -7.92 -19.91 -56.96
C ILE A 19 -7.77 -18.54 -56.27
N GLY A 20 -8.20 -18.43 -55.01
CA GLY A 20 -8.03 -17.23 -54.19
C GLY A 20 -7.02 -17.44 -53.06
N VAL A 21 -5.86 -16.77 -53.15
CA VAL A 21 -4.91 -16.61 -52.03
C VAL A 21 -5.03 -15.18 -51.51
N PRO A 22 -5.56 -14.95 -50.29
CA PRO A 22 -5.54 -13.64 -49.65
C PRO A 22 -4.17 -13.42 -48.97
N LEU A 23 -3.46 -12.34 -49.30
CA LEU A 23 -2.28 -11.94 -48.55
C LEU A 23 -2.67 -11.46 -47.15
N GLN A 24 -1.93 -11.88 -46.12
CA GLN A 24 -1.99 -11.24 -44.81
C GLN A 24 -1.37 -9.85 -44.86
N VAL A 25 -2.20 -8.81 -44.85
CA VAL A 25 -1.75 -7.43 -44.60
C VAL A 25 -1.69 -7.19 -43.08
N HIS A 26 -0.54 -7.46 -42.46
CA HIS A 26 -0.29 -7.12 -41.06
C HIS A 26 -0.07 -5.62 -40.89
N SER A 27 -1.15 -4.85 -40.70
CA SER A 27 -1.07 -3.41 -40.39
C SER A 27 -0.77 -3.15 -38.91
N GLN A 28 0.48 -3.33 -38.49
CA GLN A 28 0.97 -2.79 -37.21
C GLN A 28 1.00 -1.26 -37.28
N MET A 29 0.25 -0.56 -36.43
CA MET A 29 0.46 0.88 -36.22
C MET A 29 1.72 1.08 -35.39
N ARG A 30 2.72 1.76 -35.97
CA ARG A 30 3.89 2.28 -35.25
C ARG A 30 3.78 3.81 -35.15
N VAL A 31 4.00 4.36 -33.97
CA VAL A 31 4.07 5.80 -33.72
C VAL A 31 5.49 6.12 -33.28
N GLY A 32 6.32 6.55 -34.23
CA GLY A 32 7.65 7.10 -33.93
C GLY A 32 7.58 8.60 -33.72
N VAL A 33 8.36 9.12 -32.77
CA VAL A 33 8.57 10.56 -32.62
C VAL A 33 9.96 10.88 -33.17
N ILE A 34 10.01 11.79 -34.15
CA ILE A 34 11.26 12.36 -34.62
C ILE A 34 11.54 13.63 -33.82
N CYS A 35 12.71 13.67 -33.18
CA CYS A 35 13.30 14.91 -32.71
C CYS A 35 14.46 15.29 -33.65
N ILE A 36 14.47 16.54 -34.09
CA ILE A 36 15.60 17.14 -34.80
C ILE A 36 16.28 18.08 -33.81
N ILE A 37 17.59 17.94 -33.63
CA ILE A 37 18.39 18.82 -32.77
C ILE A 37 19.68 19.11 -33.55
N ASN A 38 19.90 20.37 -33.91
CA ASN A 38 21.05 20.84 -34.68
C ASN A 38 21.24 20.05 -36.00
N ASP A 39 20.18 20.00 -36.81
CA ASP A 39 20.08 19.38 -38.14
C ASP A 39 20.30 17.86 -38.25
N ASP A 40 20.80 17.20 -37.20
CA ASP A 40 20.80 15.73 -37.09
C ASP A 40 19.41 15.18 -36.70
N VAL A 41 19.04 14.06 -37.34
CA VAL A 41 17.75 13.37 -37.16
C VAL A 41 17.90 12.16 -36.24
N VAL A 42 17.26 12.19 -35.08
CA VAL A 42 17.22 11.03 -34.16
C VAL A 42 15.80 10.46 -34.10
N LEU A 43 15.68 9.19 -34.49
CA LEU A 43 14.46 8.40 -34.37
C LEU A 43 14.30 7.88 -32.93
N VAL A 44 13.23 8.29 -32.24
CA VAL A 44 12.86 7.74 -30.93
C VAL A 44 11.54 6.98 -31.06
N SER A 45 11.57 5.68 -30.80
CA SER A 45 10.36 4.86 -30.75
C SER A 45 9.68 5.04 -29.39
N LEU A 46 8.38 5.34 -29.38
CA LEU A 46 7.56 5.43 -28.18
C LEU A 46 6.44 4.39 -28.25
N TYR A 47 6.73 3.20 -27.72
CA TYR A 47 5.75 2.14 -27.50
C TYR A 47 5.05 2.28 -26.12
N SER A 48 4.34 1.25 -25.64
CA SER A 48 2.98 1.39 -25.10
C SER A 48 2.88 1.55 -23.56
N LEU A 49 2.95 2.77 -23.03
CA LEU A 49 2.64 3.05 -21.61
C LEU A 49 1.18 3.44 -21.34
N LEU A 50 0.25 2.47 -21.45
CA LEU A 50 -1.16 2.61 -21.03
C LEU A 50 -1.59 1.57 -19.98
N THR A 51 -0.90 1.58 -18.83
CA THR A 51 -1.35 0.91 -17.59
C THR A 51 -1.22 1.85 -16.40
N ILE A 52 -2.31 2.10 -15.67
CA ILE A 52 -2.33 3.01 -14.53
C ILE A 52 -1.73 2.34 -13.28
N ASP A 53 -0.44 2.57 -13.01
CA ASP A 53 0.13 2.54 -11.65
C ASP A 53 0.60 3.96 -11.28
N GLN A 54 0.22 4.43 -10.08
CA GLN A 54 0.40 5.80 -9.62
C GLN A 54 1.84 6.06 -9.11
N ARG A 55 2.87 5.68 -9.89
CA ARG A 55 4.27 5.65 -9.43
C ARG A 55 5.34 6.24 -10.35
N ARG A 56 5.03 6.62 -11.59
CA ARG A 56 5.97 7.33 -12.49
C ARG A 56 5.26 8.43 -13.29
N VAL A 57 5.39 9.69 -12.82
CA VAL A 57 5.04 10.91 -13.58
C VAL A 57 6.08 12.01 -13.31
N SER A 58 7.36 11.65 -13.44
CA SER A 58 8.51 12.51 -13.11
C SER A 58 9.76 12.15 -13.95
N SER A 59 9.63 12.14 -15.29
CA SER A 59 10.72 12.36 -16.25
C SER A 59 10.20 12.29 -17.70
N MET A 60 10.08 13.44 -18.35
CA MET A 60 10.33 13.62 -19.79
C MET A 60 10.95 15.02 -19.93
N ASP A 61 12.04 15.13 -20.67
CA ASP A 61 12.81 16.37 -20.78
C ASP A 61 12.09 17.47 -21.56
N GLN A 62 12.27 18.71 -21.13
CA GLN A 62 11.96 19.91 -21.91
C GLN A 62 13.17 20.84 -21.93
N ARG A 63 14.06 20.62 -22.90
CA ARG A 63 15.06 21.62 -23.26
C ARG A 63 14.37 22.74 -24.04
N ARG A 64 14.48 23.99 -23.55
CA ARG A 64 14.06 25.15 -24.33
C ARG A 64 14.97 25.29 -25.55
N VAL A 65 14.37 25.43 -26.73
CA VAL A 65 15.00 26.10 -27.88
C VAL A 65 14.29 27.43 -28.06
N SER A 66 15.05 28.52 -28.06
CA SER A 66 14.56 29.87 -28.33
C SER A 66 14.93 30.26 -29.75
N PHE A 67 13.97 30.71 -30.55
CA PHE A 67 14.25 31.37 -31.83
C PHE A 67 13.45 32.66 -32.00
N SER A 68 14.04 33.56 -32.78
CA SER A 68 13.62 34.94 -33.01
C SER A 68 12.57 35.07 -34.10
N SER A 69 11.85 36.19 -34.07
CA SER A 69 10.87 36.61 -35.06
C SER A 69 11.45 36.82 -36.47
N MET A 70 10.71 36.38 -37.49
CA MET A 70 10.59 37.09 -38.77
C MET A 70 9.36 36.57 -39.53
N ASP A 71 8.42 37.46 -39.83
CA ASP A 71 7.26 37.22 -40.71
C ASP A 71 7.08 38.46 -41.58
N SER A 72 6.82 38.27 -42.88
CA SER A 72 6.40 39.32 -43.82
C SER A 72 5.80 38.68 -45.08
N ASP A 73 4.47 38.67 -45.21
CA ASP A 73 3.77 39.54 -46.18
C ASP A 73 2.29 39.17 -46.40
N GLN A 74 1.46 40.09 -45.95
CA GLN A 74 0.14 40.58 -46.42
C GLN A 74 -0.67 39.79 -47.48
N GLY A 75 -1.98 39.74 -47.24
CA GLY A 75 -3.03 39.33 -48.19
C GLY A 75 -4.42 39.51 -47.59
N GLU A 76 -5.00 40.71 -47.72
CA GLU A 76 -6.25 41.12 -47.06
C GLU A 76 -7.52 40.65 -47.80
N PHE A 77 -8.65 40.47 -47.08
CA PHE A 77 -9.92 41.20 -47.27
C PHE A 77 -11.04 40.62 -46.37
N ASP A 78 -11.35 41.36 -45.29
CA ASP A 78 -12.66 41.90 -44.87
C ASP A 78 -13.98 41.11 -45.06
N ASP A 79 -14.98 41.20 -44.18
CA ASP A 79 -15.06 41.66 -42.77
C ASP A 79 -16.44 41.24 -42.20
N PHE A 80 -16.56 41.07 -40.88
CA PHE A 80 -17.73 41.53 -40.08
C PHE A 80 -17.47 41.31 -38.56
N ALA A 81 -16.86 42.31 -37.91
CA ALA A 81 -17.24 42.94 -36.63
C ALA A 81 -18.15 42.15 -35.62
N THR A 82 -17.98 42.20 -34.28
CA THR A 82 -17.20 43.01 -33.30
C THR A 82 -17.43 42.45 -31.87
N PRO A 83 -16.82 42.98 -30.78
CA PRO A 83 -15.60 43.79 -30.65
C PRO A 83 -14.58 43.18 -29.65
N ALA A 84 -13.40 43.80 -29.51
CA ALA A 84 -12.40 43.47 -28.51
C ALA A 84 -12.02 44.69 -27.64
N CYS A 85 -11.39 44.46 -26.49
CA CYS A 85 -10.60 45.45 -25.76
C CYS A 85 -9.27 44.84 -25.33
N ASN A 86 -8.19 45.26 -26.00
CA ASN A 86 -6.82 45.20 -25.48
C ASN A 86 -6.39 46.63 -25.17
N GLU A 87 -5.61 46.83 -24.12
CA GLU A 87 -4.65 47.94 -24.05
C GLU A 87 -3.29 47.39 -23.61
N ALA A 88 -2.23 47.94 -24.21
CA ALA A 88 -0.84 47.64 -23.91
C ALA A 88 -0.01 48.92 -24.11
N MET A 89 1.02 49.11 -23.29
CA MET A 89 2.00 50.19 -23.45
C MET A 89 3.42 49.66 -23.18
N ASN A 90 4.41 50.35 -23.74
CA ASN A 90 5.78 49.86 -23.94
C ASN A 90 6.76 50.27 -22.82
N ASP A 91 7.96 49.67 -22.85
CA ASP A 91 9.13 50.07 -22.07
C ASP A 91 9.64 51.49 -22.41
N THR A 92 10.14 52.22 -21.41
CA THR A 92 11.45 52.92 -21.46
C THR A 92 11.89 53.41 -20.07
N GLU A 93 13.14 53.84 -19.95
CA GLU A 93 13.86 54.09 -18.68
C GLU A 93 13.47 55.40 -17.97
N LEU A 94 13.60 55.45 -16.62
CA LEU A 94 14.52 56.38 -15.90
C LEU A 94 14.42 56.32 -14.34
N GLN A 95 15.59 56.15 -13.71
CA GLN A 95 16.08 56.72 -12.43
C GLN A 95 15.33 56.66 -11.06
N SER A 96 16.18 56.48 -10.04
CA SER A 96 16.17 57.07 -8.67
C SER A 96 15.34 56.47 -7.50
N GLU A 97 16.11 55.83 -6.60
CA GLU A 97 16.25 56.11 -5.14
C GLU A 97 15.08 56.04 -4.12
N TRP A 98 15.38 55.36 -3.00
CA TRP A 98 15.09 55.65 -1.58
C TRP A 98 13.95 56.67 -1.26
N LYS A 99 12.99 56.37 -0.36
CA LYS A 99 13.25 56.20 1.10
C LYS A 99 12.04 55.65 1.89
N ILE A 100 12.27 55.38 3.17
CA ILE A 100 11.25 55.14 4.21
C ILE A 100 10.81 56.49 4.79
N ASP A 101 9.51 56.66 5.11
CA ASP A 101 9.10 57.31 6.38
C ASP A 101 7.63 57.05 6.77
N THR A 102 7.30 57.37 8.02
CA THR A 102 5.97 57.28 8.68
C THR A 102 5.64 58.69 9.26
N PRO A 103 4.84 58.97 10.33
CA PRO A 103 3.79 58.23 11.09
C PRO A 103 2.55 59.09 11.55
N VAL A 104 1.78 58.56 12.52
CA VAL A 104 0.99 59.20 13.64
C VAL A 104 -0.45 59.77 13.47
N TRP A 105 -1.16 59.71 14.63
CA TRP A 105 -2.43 60.32 15.11
C TRP A 105 -3.75 59.70 14.58
N ASP A 106 -4.68 59.12 15.37
CA ASP A 106 -5.35 59.45 16.67
C ASP A 106 -6.61 60.33 16.48
N GLU A 107 -7.68 60.32 17.31
CA GLU A 107 -7.90 59.71 18.64
C GLU A 107 -9.42 59.48 18.95
N ALA A 108 -9.72 58.67 20.00
CA ALA A 108 -10.85 58.85 20.93
C ALA A 108 -12.33 58.64 20.42
N PRO A 109 -13.38 58.76 21.29
CA PRO A 109 -13.64 57.80 22.38
C PRO A 109 -15.15 57.40 22.55
N CYS A 110 -15.43 56.33 23.32
CA CYS A 110 -16.43 56.32 24.43
C CYS A 110 -16.72 54.92 25.03
N THR A 111 -16.41 54.71 26.32
CA THR A 111 -17.18 53.87 27.26
C THR A 111 -16.91 54.32 28.70
N SER A 112 -17.95 54.50 29.53
CA SER A 112 -17.83 54.96 30.92
C SER A 112 -18.67 54.11 31.88
N SER A 113 -18.12 53.82 33.07
CA SER A 113 -18.74 53.21 34.27
C SER A 113 -19.45 51.83 34.09
N GLY A 114 -19.62 51.01 35.13
CA GLY A 114 -19.26 51.17 36.55
C GLY A 114 -18.95 49.83 37.26
N GLN A 115 -18.65 49.89 38.56
CA GLN A 115 -18.10 48.78 39.35
C GLN A 115 -19.12 48.05 40.26
N ARG A 116 -18.64 46.96 40.89
CA ARG A 116 -19.17 46.18 42.05
C ARG A 116 -20.09 44.99 41.66
N GLY A 117 -19.98 43.83 42.30
CA GLY A 117 -19.03 43.46 43.36
C GLY A 117 -19.01 41.97 43.75
N LEU A 118 -17.88 41.59 44.38
CA LEU A 118 -17.48 40.28 44.93
C LEU A 118 -18.56 39.34 45.48
N ALA A 119 -18.51 38.08 45.05
CA ALA A 119 -18.56 36.90 45.93
C ALA A 119 -17.88 35.68 45.27
N SER A 120 -17.31 34.79 46.08
CA SER A 120 -16.71 33.49 45.70
C SER A 120 -16.83 32.57 46.93
N PRO A 121 -16.45 31.27 46.88
CA PRO A 121 -16.07 30.42 45.74
C PRO A 121 -16.89 29.10 45.67
N GLU A 122 -16.64 28.26 44.66
CA GLU A 122 -16.42 26.83 44.92
C GLU A 122 -15.55 26.18 43.84
N LYS A 123 -14.95 25.02 44.15
CA LYS A 123 -13.87 24.41 43.35
C LYS A 123 -14.35 23.16 42.60
N HIS A 124 -14.11 23.12 41.29
CA HIS A 124 -14.02 21.85 40.56
C HIS A 124 -12.70 21.75 39.79
N VAL A 125 -12.10 20.56 39.79
CA VAL A 125 -10.78 20.29 39.22
C VAL A 125 -10.93 19.88 37.76
N ASP A 126 -10.37 20.70 36.86
CA ASP A 126 -10.46 20.54 35.41
C ASP A 126 -9.35 19.58 34.88
N GLN A 127 -9.70 18.31 34.69
CA GLN A 127 -8.78 17.27 34.18
C GLN A 127 -8.64 17.30 32.65
N ARG A 128 -7.86 18.24 32.13
CA ARG A 128 -7.58 18.33 30.69
C ARG A 128 -6.56 17.27 30.22
N ARG A 129 -7.04 16.12 29.72
CA ARG A 129 -6.27 15.24 28.82
C ARG A 129 -6.68 15.57 27.37
N VAL A 130 -5.74 16.07 26.56
CA VAL A 130 -5.92 16.36 25.13
C VAL A 130 -5.03 15.40 24.34
N TYR A 131 -5.61 14.57 23.47
CA TYR A 131 -4.87 13.54 22.76
C TYR A 131 -4.12 14.08 21.53
N SER A 132 -2.79 14.02 21.57
CA SER A 132 -1.96 14.03 20.36
C SER A 132 -1.91 12.62 19.76
N MET A 133 -2.09 12.50 18.44
CA MET A 133 -1.98 11.21 17.73
C MET A 133 -0.52 10.73 17.57
N ASP A 134 0.09 10.31 18.68
CA ASP A 134 1.13 9.28 18.70
C ASP A 134 0.48 7.99 19.25
N SER A 135 0.41 6.93 18.44
CA SER A 135 -0.31 5.70 18.80
C SER A 135 0.59 4.69 19.52
N ASP A 136 0.77 4.85 20.83
CA ASP A 136 1.11 3.77 21.78
C ASP A 136 1.08 4.30 23.22
N GLN A 137 0.27 3.67 24.10
CA GLN A 137 0.60 3.29 25.49
C GLN A 137 -0.55 2.46 26.08
N GLY A 138 -0.21 1.41 26.83
CA GLY A 138 -1.10 0.77 27.80
C GLY A 138 -0.53 0.97 29.20
N GLU A 139 -1.20 1.75 30.04
CA GLU A 139 -0.78 1.99 31.43
C GLU A 139 -1.34 0.90 32.37
N PHE A 140 -0.54 0.48 33.35
CA PHE A 140 -1.00 -0.19 34.58
C PHE A 140 -0.20 0.34 35.78
N TYR A 141 -0.76 0.19 36.98
CA TYR A 141 -0.60 1.12 38.09
C TYR A 141 0.63 0.92 38.99
N ASP A 142 1.05 2.03 39.61
CA ASP A 142 1.98 2.06 40.74
C ASP A 142 1.44 1.33 41.98
N PHE A 143 2.36 0.75 42.76
CA PHE A 143 2.23 0.53 44.20
C PHE A 143 3.50 1.04 44.88
N ALA A 144 3.38 1.62 46.09
CA ALA A 144 4.37 2.54 46.62
C ALA A 144 5.13 2.04 47.86
N THR A 145 6.46 2.20 47.84
CA THR A 145 7.36 2.44 49.00
C THR A 145 7.53 1.29 50.03
N PRO A 146 8.56 1.31 50.94
CA PRO A 146 9.56 2.35 51.19
C PRO A 146 11.06 1.92 51.18
N THR A 147 11.90 2.93 51.41
CA THR A 147 13.33 3.00 51.77
C THR A 147 14.04 1.82 52.45
N CYS A 148 15.36 1.65 52.16
CA CYS A 148 16.43 1.81 53.17
C CYS A 148 17.85 1.93 52.53
N ASN A 149 18.87 2.14 53.37
CA ASN A 149 20.23 2.60 53.06
C ASN A 149 21.30 1.49 52.83
N GLU A 150 22.54 1.97 52.64
CA GLU A 150 23.84 1.36 53.00
C GLU A 150 24.52 0.42 51.99
N ALA A 151 25.82 0.15 52.24
CA ALA A 151 26.85 0.05 51.20
C ALA A 151 28.08 -0.80 51.63
N MET A 152 29.16 -0.70 50.84
CA MET A 152 30.56 -1.12 51.08
C MET A 152 31.01 -2.49 50.51
N ASP A 153 31.92 -2.37 49.53
CA ASP A 153 33.20 -3.09 49.37
C ASP A 153 33.27 -4.59 48.95
N ALA A 154 34.50 -4.98 48.57
CA ALA A 154 34.92 -6.21 47.85
C ALA A 154 35.95 -7.00 48.75
N PRO A 155 36.89 -7.89 48.30
CA PRO A 155 37.30 -8.32 46.95
C PRO A 155 37.72 -9.82 46.73
N GLU A 156 38.12 -10.13 45.49
CA GLU A 156 39.24 -11.01 45.02
C GLU A 156 39.42 -12.54 45.32
N LEU A 157 39.73 -13.28 44.22
CA LEU A 157 40.73 -14.39 44.03
C LEU A 157 40.59 -15.71 44.86
N GLN A 158 41.03 -16.93 44.47
CA GLN A 158 41.82 -17.53 43.35
C GLN A 158 41.47 -19.06 43.24
N SER A 159 42.05 -20.01 42.46
CA SER A 159 43.13 -20.05 41.45
C SER A 159 42.94 -21.14 40.34
N GLU A 160 43.52 -22.34 40.46
CA GLU A 160 43.76 -23.36 39.38
C GLU A 160 43.49 -24.81 39.88
N TRP A 161 43.48 -25.90 39.06
CA TRP A 161 44.63 -26.63 38.46
C TRP A 161 44.18 -27.59 37.31
N LYS A 162 45.15 -28.14 36.55
CA LYS A 162 44.95 -29.01 35.34
C LYS A 162 44.98 -30.53 35.62
N ILE A 163 44.47 -31.35 34.68
CA ILE A 163 45.17 -32.45 33.96
C ILE A 163 44.23 -33.11 32.90
N ASP A 164 44.80 -33.84 31.93
CA ASP A 164 44.21 -34.20 30.64
C ASP A 164 43.43 -35.55 30.54
N ASN A 165 42.68 -35.68 29.42
CA ASN A 165 42.21 -36.87 28.65
C ASN A 165 42.72 -38.29 29.05
N PRO A 166 41.93 -39.39 28.85
CA PRO A 166 41.38 -39.72 27.51
C PRO A 166 40.11 -40.63 27.33
N VAL A 167 39.52 -40.52 26.12
CA VAL A 167 38.98 -41.60 25.22
C VAL A 167 37.62 -42.32 25.49
N TRP A 168 36.78 -42.30 24.43
CA TRP A 168 35.76 -43.22 23.85
C TRP A 168 35.45 -44.57 24.56
N ASP A 169 34.24 -45.16 24.55
CA ASP A 169 33.23 -45.32 23.46
C ASP A 169 31.74 -45.43 23.97
N GLU A 170 30.79 -45.77 23.08
CA GLU A 170 29.32 -45.63 23.27
C GLU A 170 28.52 -46.81 23.93
N ALA A 171 27.20 -46.58 24.12
CA ALA A 171 26.10 -47.53 24.43
C ALA A 171 25.75 -47.76 25.95
N PRO A 172 24.60 -48.40 26.31
CA PRO A 172 23.43 -47.57 26.63
C PRO A 172 22.59 -47.90 27.89
N CYS A 173 22.10 -46.82 28.53
CA CYS A 173 20.78 -46.66 29.19
C CYS A 173 20.23 -47.70 30.22
N THR A 174 20.25 -47.33 31.52
CA THR A 174 19.06 -47.34 32.43
C THR A 174 19.32 -46.51 33.70
N SER A 175 18.37 -45.65 34.11
CA SER A 175 18.17 -45.05 35.48
C SER A 175 19.34 -44.32 36.19
N SER A 176 19.15 -43.23 36.95
CA SER A 176 17.96 -42.40 37.22
C SER A 176 18.34 -41.05 37.90
N CYS A 177 17.59 -39.99 37.57
CA CYS A 177 17.35 -38.78 38.38
C CYS A 177 18.45 -37.71 38.55
N TYR A 178 17.96 -36.45 38.64
CA TYR A 178 18.63 -35.20 39.04
C TYR A 178 19.88 -34.70 38.28
N ARG A 179 19.61 -33.92 37.22
CA ARG A 179 20.36 -32.69 36.92
C ARG A 179 19.40 -31.49 36.92
N GLY A 180 19.90 -30.32 37.31
CA GLY A 180 19.15 -29.06 37.22
C GLY A 180 18.97 -28.58 35.76
N PRO A 181 17.97 -27.73 35.48
CA PRO A 181 17.65 -27.33 34.11
C PRO A 181 18.61 -26.29 33.55
N THR A 182 19.42 -26.69 32.55
CA THR A 182 19.90 -25.74 31.53
C THR A 182 18.70 -25.18 30.77
N SER A 183 18.63 -23.86 30.61
CA SER A 183 17.50 -23.20 29.93
C SER A 183 17.40 -23.60 28.45
N PRO A 184 16.21 -23.97 27.94
CA PRO A 184 16.02 -24.22 26.51
C PRO A 184 16.17 -22.94 25.68
N GLU A 185 16.76 -23.05 24.50
CA GLU A 185 16.70 -21.98 23.51
C GLU A 185 15.28 -21.82 22.97
N ILE A 186 14.68 -20.64 23.19
CA ILE A 186 13.41 -20.24 22.57
C ILE A 186 13.61 -20.09 21.06
N ARG A 187 12.79 -20.77 20.25
CA ARG A 187 12.84 -20.74 18.77
C ARG A 187 11.44 -20.66 18.19
N LEU A 188 11.12 -19.58 17.46
CA LEU A 188 9.79 -19.36 16.87
C LEU A 188 9.39 -20.45 15.86
N SER A 189 10.36 -21.22 15.35
CA SER A 189 10.16 -22.38 14.46
C SER A 189 9.24 -23.47 15.03
N TYR A 190 9.06 -23.54 16.36
CA TYR A 190 8.11 -24.47 17.00
C TYR A 190 6.65 -23.99 16.97
N VAL A 191 6.42 -22.70 16.76
CA VAL A 191 5.08 -22.10 16.62
C VAL A 191 4.74 -21.86 15.16
N LEU A 192 5.73 -21.56 14.33
CA LEU A 192 5.54 -21.12 12.94
C LEU A 192 6.55 -21.84 12.04
N LYS A 193 6.06 -22.67 11.11
CA LYS A 193 6.86 -23.44 10.13
C LYS A 193 6.48 -23.02 8.70
N ILE A 194 7.45 -23.05 7.80
CA ILE A 194 7.22 -23.00 6.36
C ILE A 194 7.79 -24.30 5.77
N VAL A 195 7.02 -25.00 4.93
CA VAL A 195 7.42 -26.25 4.29
C VAL A 195 7.45 -26.06 2.78
N ARG A 196 8.58 -26.37 2.12
CA ARG A 196 8.73 -26.26 0.67
C ARG A 196 8.53 -27.60 -0.02
N LEU A 197 7.65 -27.61 -1.02
CA LEU A 197 7.43 -28.76 -1.90
C LEU A 197 7.96 -28.43 -3.31
N GLU A 198 9.25 -28.64 -3.50
CA GLU A 198 9.97 -28.28 -4.73
C GLU A 198 9.93 -29.39 -5.81
N LYS A 199 10.12 -30.66 -5.44
CA LYS A 199 10.44 -31.72 -6.42
C LYS A 199 9.25 -32.34 -7.16
N CYS A 200 8.01 -32.15 -6.69
CA CYS A 200 6.85 -32.85 -7.24
C CYS A 200 6.13 -32.06 -8.34
N LEU A 201 5.84 -30.78 -8.12
CA LEU A 201 5.04 -29.95 -9.03
C LEU A 201 5.73 -29.70 -10.39
N VAL A 202 7.07 -29.74 -10.43
CA VAL A 202 7.86 -29.74 -11.67
C VAL A 202 7.48 -30.91 -12.58
N MET A 203 7.22 -32.08 -11.98
CA MET A 203 6.86 -33.32 -12.69
C MET A 203 5.41 -33.31 -13.19
N HIS A 204 4.54 -32.49 -12.57
CA HIS A 204 3.21 -32.15 -13.09
C HIS A 204 3.33 -31.19 -14.28
N MET A 205 4.06 -30.09 -14.14
CA MET A 205 4.19 -29.07 -15.19
C MET A 205 4.94 -29.55 -16.45
N LYS A 206 5.83 -30.54 -16.35
CA LYS A 206 6.46 -31.18 -17.53
C LYS A 206 5.46 -31.90 -18.47
N ILE A 207 4.20 -32.09 -18.05
CA ILE A 207 3.11 -32.55 -18.92
C ILE A 207 2.62 -31.43 -19.84
N HIS A 208 2.78 -30.16 -19.44
CA HIS A 208 2.43 -28.97 -20.23
C HIS A 208 3.57 -28.50 -21.15
N THR A 209 4.84 -28.77 -20.83
CA THR A 209 5.99 -28.36 -21.66
C THR A 209 6.36 -29.34 -22.78
N GLY A 210 5.82 -30.57 -22.74
CA GLY A 210 5.94 -31.53 -23.85
C GLY A 210 7.29 -32.27 -23.98
N GLU A 211 8.22 -32.08 -23.06
CA GLU A 211 9.54 -32.74 -23.07
C GLU A 211 9.45 -34.28 -23.03
N LYS A 212 10.23 -34.96 -23.88
CA LYS A 212 10.29 -36.43 -23.97
C LYS A 212 11.76 -36.87 -23.87
N LEU A 213 12.08 -37.74 -22.91
CA LEU A 213 13.46 -38.08 -22.54
C LEU A 213 13.83 -39.55 -22.77
N PHE A 214 12.87 -40.43 -23.08
CA PHE A 214 13.10 -41.88 -23.20
C PHE A 214 12.70 -42.38 -24.59
N THR A 215 13.67 -42.53 -25.50
CA THR A 215 13.41 -42.96 -26.89
C THR A 215 13.50 -44.48 -27.02
N CYS A 216 12.58 -45.09 -27.78
CA CYS A 216 12.67 -46.49 -28.17
C CYS A 216 13.65 -46.65 -29.33
N GLU A 217 14.78 -47.32 -29.10
CA GLU A 217 15.83 -47.50 -30.11
C GLU A 217 15.35 -48.30 -31.34
N ILE A 218 14.37 -49.20 -31.17
CA ILE A 218 13.80 -50.05 -32.25
C ILE A 218 12.96 -49.23 -33.25
N CYS A 219 12.18 -48.24 -32.80
CA CYS A 219 11.24 -47.51 -33.67
C CYS A 219 11.24 -45.98 -33.51
N GLN A 220 12.23 -45.44 -32.81
CA GLN A 220 12.51 -44.02 -32.58
C GLN A 220 11.37 -43.20 -31.95
N LYS A 221 10.35 -43.85 -31.38
CA LYS A 221 9.27 -43.17 -30.63
C LYS A 221 9.77 -42.73 -29.26
N SER A 222 9.64 -41.43 -28.96
CA SER A 222 10.02 -40.83 -27.68
C SER A 222 8.88 -40.86 -26.65
N PHE A 223 9.20 -41.20 -25.41
CA PHE A 223 8.29 -41.31 -24.28
C PHE A 223 8.72 -40.37 -23.13
N GLY A 224 7.74 -39.82 -22.40
CA GLY A 224 8.00 -38.96 -21.22
C GLY A 224 8.34 -39.72 -19.92
N ARG A 225 8.25 -41.06 -19.91
CA ARG A 225 8.52 -41.90 -18.73
C ARG A 225 9.09 -43.27 -19.14
N ASN A 226 10.15 -43.73 -18.49
CA ASN A 226 10.77 -45.05 -18.72
C ASN A 226 9.74 -46.20 -18.62
N GLY A 227 8.83 -46.19 -17.63
CA GLY A 227 7.76 -47.19 -17.51
C GLY A 227 6.79 -47.28 -18.71
N HIS A 228 6.67 -46.23 -19.52
CA HIS A 228 5.89 -46.28 -20.77
C HIS A 228 6.70 -46.84 -21.94
N LEU A 229 8.01 -46.55 -22.01
CA LEU A 229 8.94 -47.23 -22.91
C LEU A 229 8.93 -48.74 -22.63
N ASN A 230 9.09 -49.17 -21.37
CA ASN A 230 9.08 -50.58 -20.97
C ASN A 230 7.73 -51.30 -21.17
N ARG A 231 6.63 -50.57 -21.35
CA ARG A 231 5.35 -51.15 -21.81
C ARG A 231 5.30 -51.24 -23.34
N HIS A 232 5.79 -50.23 -24.05
CA HIS A 232 5.88 -50.23 -25.50
C HIS A 232 6.82 -51.32 -26.04
N MET A 233 7.96 -51.58 -25.37
CA MET A 233 8.89 -52.65 -25.75
C MET A 233 8.25 -54.04 -25.76
N ARG A 234 7.14 -54.26 -25.03
CA ARG A 234 6.38 -55.52 -25.07
C ARG A 234 5.61 -55.73 -26.37
N ILE A 235 5.31 -54.65 -27.09
CA ILE A 235 4.61 -54.70 -28.39
C ILE A 235 5.53 -55.26 -29.48
N HIS A 236 6.85 -55.07 -29.33
CA HIS A 236 7.87 -55.70 -30.18
C HIS A 236 8.18 -57.16 -29.78
N ALA A 237 7.44 -57.74 -28.82
CA ALA A 237 7.74 -59.03 -28.21
C ALA A 237 6.55 -60.02 -28.21
N SER A 238 5.51 -59.76 -29.02
CA SER A 238 4.37 -60.68 -29.21
C SER A 238 3.77 -60.55 -30.61
N GLU A 239 4.01 -61.56 -31.45
CA GLU A 239 3.38 -61.70 -32.78
C GLU A 239 2.09 -62.56 -32.71
N ILE A 240 1.10 -62.24 -33.56
CA ILE A 240 0.08 -63.15 -34.16
C ILE A 240 -0.90 -63.88 -33.18
N GLU A 241 -2.23 -63.93 -33.38
CA GLU A 241 -3.22 -63.02 -34.01
C GLU A 241 -4.34 -62.79 -32.93
N GLU A 242 -5.65 -62.55 -33.08
CA GLU A 242 -6.69 -62.44 -34.14
C GLU A 242 -7.31 -60.99 -34.11
N LYS A 243 -8.30 -60.51 -34.89
CA LYS A 243 -9.45 -61.08 -35.65
C LYS A 243 -10.59 -61.64 -34.77
N GLU A 244 -11.82 -61.81 -35.27
CA GLU A 244 -12.66 -60.84 -36.00
C GLU A 244 -13.92 -60.52 -35.16
N ASN A 245 -14.24 -59.25 -34.92
CA ASN A 245 -15.63 -58.72 -34.83
C ASN A 245 -15.63 -57.21 -34.49
N TYR A 246 -15.86 -56.35 -35.49
CA TYR A 246 -16.03 -54.91 -35.27
C TYR A 246 -17.08 -54.29 -36.18
N LEU A 247 -18.00 -53.51 -35.60
CA LEU A 247 -18.99 -52.70 -36.31
C LEU A 247 -18.38 -51.33 -36.60
N LYS A 248 -18.37 -50.90 -37.86
CA LYS A 248 -17.83 -49.58 -38.27
C LYS A 248 -18.88 -48.47 -38.06
N CYS A 249 -18.43 -47.23 -37.90
CA CYS A 249 -19.29 -46.04 -37.95
C CYS A 249 -19.36 -45.48 -39.38
N ASP A 250 -20.54 -45.02 -39.78
CA ASP A 250 -20.79 -44.49 -41.14
C ASP A 250 -20.36 -43.02 -41.31
N ILE A 251 -19.99 -42.34 -40.22
CA ILE A 251 -19.57 -40.93 -40.19
C ILE A 251 -18.05 -40.78 -39.94
N CYS A 252 -17.37 -41.80 -39.39
CA CYS A 252 -15.91 -41.83 -39.29
C CYS A 252 -15.37 -43.26 -39.21
N ASP A 253 -14.13 -43.50 -39.65
CA ASP A 253 -13.55 -44.85 -39.81
C ASP A 253 -13.35 -45.69 -38.52
N LYS A 254 -13.88 -45.26 -37.37
CA LYS A 254 -13.75 -45.97 -36.09
C LYS A 254 -14.63 -47.24 -36.06
N THR A 255 -14.07 -48.28 -35.45
CA THR A 255 -14.63 -49.63 -35.34
C THR A 255 -14.90 -50.03 -33.89
N PHE A 256 -16.02 -50.70 -33.64
CA PHE A 256 -16.59 -50.95 -32.32
C PHE A 256 -17.03 -52.41 -32.16
N GLY A 257 -16.48 -53.14 -31.18
CA GLY A 257 -16.80 -54.55 -30.96
C GLY A 257 -18.19 -54.85 -30.37
N ARG A 258 -19.03 -53.83 -30.13
CA ARG A 258 -20.40 -53.96 -29.60
C ARG A 258 -21.34 -52.89 -30.15
N LYS A 259 -22.61 -53.26 -30.37
CA LYS A 259 -23.63 -52.43 -31.06
C LYS A 259 -24.08 -51.23 -30.24
N ASP A 260 -24.11 -51.35 -28.91
CA ASP A 260 -24.48 -50.25 -28.01
C ASP A 260 -23.40 -49.17 -27.97
N ASN A 261 -22.12 -49.55 -28.02
CA ASN A 261 -21.00 -48.59 -28.09
C ASN A 261 -21.08 -47.74 -29.37
N LEU A 262 -21.47 -48.33 -30.50
CA LEU A 262 -21.75 -47.59 -31.73
C LEU A 262 -22.97 -46.67 -31.56
N LYS A 263 -24.05 -47.14 -30.92
CA LYS A 263 -25.26 -46.34 -30.65
C LYS A 263 -25.01 -45.14 -29.73
N ASP A 264 -24.09 -45.25 -28.77
CA ASP A 264 -23.64 -44.14 -27.93
C ASP A 264 -22.67 -43.22 -28.67
N HIS A 265 -21.78 -43.75 -29.51
CA HIS A 265 -20.94 -42.94 -30.40
C HIS A 265 -21.77 -42.08 -31.36
N MET A 266 -22.86 -42.59 -31.94
CA MET A 266 -23.71 -41.79 -32.82
C MET A 266 -24.31 -40.54 -32.13
N LYS A 267 -24.46 -40.56 -30.80
CA LYS A 267 -24.90 -39.38 -30.02
C LYS A 267 -23.86 -38.26 -29.95
N THR A 268 -22.58 -38.53 -30.25
CA THR A 268 -21.53 -37.50 -30.26
C THR A 268 -21.56 -36.63 -31.51
N HIS A 269 -22.36 -36.98 -32.52
CA HIS A 269 -22.51 -36.22 -33.76
C HIS A 269 -23.67 -35.20 -33.75
N SER A 270 -24.47 -35.13 -32.66
CA SER A 270 -25.77 -34.42 -32.68
C SER A 270 -25.93 -33.31 -31.62
N LYS A 271 -24.84 -32.72 -31.09
CA LYS A 271 -24.87 -31.52 -30.22
C LYS A 271 -23.61 -30.65 -30.38
N GLU A 272 -23.80 -29.40 -30.74
CA GLU A 272 -22.73 -28.40 -30.86
C GLU A 272 -22.06 -28.14 -29.49
N ASN A 273 -20.72 -28.17 -29.46
CA ASN A 273 -19.87 -27.92 -28.29
C ASN A 273 -18.48 -27.46 -28.79
N ASP A 274 -18.04 -26.26 -28.42
CA ASP A 274 -16.99 -25.55 -29.18
C ASP A 274 -15.54 -25.96 -28.88
N PHE A 275 -15.30 -26.78 -27.86
CA PHE A 275 -13.94 -27.19 -27.46
C PHE A 275 -13.80 -28.70 -27.29
N LYS A 276 -12.79 -29.26 -27.97
CA LYS A 276 -12.42 -30.67 -27.98
C LYS A 276 -11.04 -30.85 -27.33
N CYS A 277 -10.79 -31.99 -26.69
CA CYS A 277 -9.49 -32.28 -26.08
C CYS A 277 -8.68 -33.26 -26.94
N ASP A 278 -7.57 -32.80 -27.54
CA ASP A 278 -6.75 -33.58 -28.48
C ASP A 278 -6.04 -34.82 -27.88
N ILE A 279 -6.12 -34.99 -26.56
CA ILE A 279 -5.53 -36.12 -25.82
C ILE A 279 -6.55 -37.23 -25.53
N CYS A 280 -7.85 -36.92 -25.48
CA CYS A 280 -8.91 -37.91 -25.18
C CYS A 280 -10.14 -37.85 -26.10
N ASP A 281 -10.11 -36.98 -27.12
CA ASP A 281 -11.06 -36.88 -28.23
C ASP A 281 -12.51 -36.51 -27.85
N ARG A 282 -12.73 -36.10 -26.59
CA ARG A 282 -14.03 -35.66 -26.04
C ARG A 282 -14.18 -34.13 -26.05
N SER A 283 -15.42 -33.67 -26.23
CA SER A 283 -15.80 -32.25 -26.15
C SER A 283 -16.31 -31.88 -24.75
N PHE A 284 -15.99 -30.67 -24.28
CA PHE A 284 -16.37 -30.16 -22.96
C PHE A 284 -16.61 -28.65 -22.98
N GLN A 285 -17.50 -28.16 -22.11
CA GLN A 285 -17.56 -26.74 -21.80
C GLN A 285 -16.33 -26.29 -21.00
N ARG A 286 -15.84 -25.08 -21.30
CA ARG A 286 -14.53 -24.54 -20.90
C ARG A 286 -14.18 -24.68 -19.41
N ASN A 287 -15.18 -24.55 -18.54
CA ASN A 287 -15.01 -24.60 -17.07
C ASN A 287 -14.52 -25.96 -16.56
N HIS A 288 -14.67 -27.05 -17.32
CA HIS A 288 -14.31 -28.41 -16.87
C HIS A 288 -12.84 -28.79 -17.08
N LEU A 289 -12.08 -28.06 -17.92
CA LEU A 289 -10.68 -28.36 -18.20
C LEU A 289 -9.78 -28.20 -16.96
N LEU A 290 -10.00 -27.15 -16.15
CA LEU A 290 -9.27 -26.91 -14.91
C LEU A 290 -9.57 -27.99 -13.84
N CYS A 291 -10.83 -28.41 -13.70
CA CYS A 291 -11.19 -29.51 -12.80
C CYS A 291 -10.56 -30.86 -13.23
N HIS A 292 -10.38 -31.10 -14.53
CA HIS A 292 -9.71 -32.31 -15.02
C HIS A 292 -8.19 -32.32 -14.76
N ALA A 293 -7.54 -31.14 -14.67
CA ALA A 293 -6.17 -31.03 -14.19
C ALA A 293 -6.06 -31.32 -12.68
N TYR A 294 -7.01 -30.77 -11.89
CA TYR A 294 -7.08 -30.99 -10.44
C TYR A 294 -7.27 -32.47 -10.05
N ALA A 295 -7.87 -33.29 -10.91
CA ALA A 295 -8.15 -34.70 -10.65
C ALA A 295 -6.94 -35.65 -10.82
N LYS A 296 -5.72 -35.17 -11.11
CA LYS A 296 -4.52 -36.01 -11.38
C LYS A 296 -3.34 -35.81 -10.44
N THR A 297 -3.51 -35.08 -9.34
CA THR A 297 -2.45 -34.70 -8.37
C THR A 297 -2.63 -35.36 -7.00
N SER A 298 -3.26 -36.54 -6.93
CA SER A 298 -3.66 -37.20 -5.67
C SER A 298 -2.50 -37.33 -4.66
N GLY A 299 -1.38 -37.92 -5.09
CA GLY A 299 -0.16 -38.07 -4.27
C GLY A 299 0.62 -36.78 -3.94
N GLU A 300 0.12 -35.61 -4.34
CA GLU A 300 0.58 -34.30 -3.83
C GLU A 300 -0.43 -33.70 -2.84
N LYS A 301 -1.74 -33.85 -3.10
CA LYS A 301 -2.81 -33.52 -2.15
C LYS A 301 -2.62 -34.31 -0.85
N GLU A 302 -2.45 -35.63 -0.95
CA GLU A 302 -2.25 -36.55 0.17
C GLU A 302 -1.10 -36.09 1.11
N LYS A 303 0.01 -35.61 0.55
CA LYS A 303 1.18 -35.12 1.31
C LYS A 303 0.98 -33.78 1.99
N ILE A 304 0.26 -32.86 1.33
CA ILE A 304 -0.11 -31.57 1.96
C ILE A 304 -1.02 -31.83 3.15
N GLU A 305 -1.99 -32.74 3.00
CA GLU A 305 -2.84 -33.15 4.11
C GLU A 305 -2.06 -33.90 5.20
N GLU A 306 -1.11 -34.76 4.85
CA GLU A 306 -0.26 -35.50 5.80
C GLU A 306 0.61 -34.57 6.66
N GLU A 307 1.37 -33.67 6.05
CA GLU A 307 2.17 -32.65 6.76
C GLU A 307 1.27 -31.71 7.60
N ILE A 308 -0.02 -31.56 7.27
CA ILE A 308 -1.01 -30.87 8.13
C ILE A 308 -1.41 -31.76 9.32
N ARG A 309 -1.92 -32.98 9.07
CA ARG A 309 -2.41 -33.93 10.08
C ARG A 309 -1.35 -34.26 11.14
N GLU A 310 -0.09 -34.43 10.74
CA GLU A 310 1.06 -34.62 11.65
C GLU A 310 1.20 -33.53 12.74
N LYS A 311 0.74 -32.31 12.48
CA LYS A 311 0.83 -31.18 13.43
C LYS A 311 -0.42 -31.02 14.27
N GLY A 312 -1.44 -31.85 14.03
CA GLY A 312 -2.78 -31.71 14.58
C GLY A 312 -3.36 -30.35 14.21
N ALA A 313 -3.79 -29.61 15.22
CA ALA A 313 -4.45 -28.33 15.01
C ALA A 313 -3.48 -27.23 14.55
N VAL A 314 -3.86 -26.56 13.46
CA VAL A 314 -3.03 -25.57 12.76
C VAL A 314 -3.87 -24.47 12.11
N LYS A 315 -3.31 -23.26 12.03
CA LYS A 315 -3.75 -22.23 11.09
C LYS A 315 -2.76 -22.21 9.93
N TRP A 316 -3.16 -22.65 8.74
CA TRP A 316 -2.27 -22.80 7.60
C TRP A 316 -2.74 -22.01 6.37
N TYR A 317 -1.81 -21.66 5.48
CA TYR A 317 -2.14 -21.18 4.14
C TYR A 317 -1.08 -21.63 3.12
N GLY A 318 -1.52 -21.87 1.89
CA GLY A 318 -0.64 -22.18 0.77
C GLY A 318 -0.10 -20.92 0.10
N VAL A 319 1.15 -20.98 -0.33
CA VAL A 319 1.81 -19.95 -1.14
C VAL A 319 2.38 -20.61 -2.38
N VAL A 320 2.05 -20.09 -3.56
CA VAL A 320 2.65 -20.49 -4.83
C VAL A 320 3.57 -19.38 -5.29
N LYS A 321 4.87 -19.67 -5.36
CA LYS A 321 5.83 -18.84 -6.11
C LYS A 321 5.80 -19.31 -7.56
N ALA A 322 5.60 -18.42 -8.53
CA ALA A 322 5.52 -18.76 -9.95
C ALA A 322 6.26 -17.72 -10.80
N VAL A 323 6.70 -18.11 -12.00
CA VAL A 323 7.33 -17.26 -13.00
C VAL A 323 6.32 -16.98 -14.10
N PHE A 324 6.17 -15.70 -14.44
CA PHE A 324 5.41 -15.21 -15.57
C PHE A 324 6.36 -14.58 -16.57
N LYS A 325 6.02 -14.68 -17.84
CA LYS A 325 6.75 -14.06 -18.93
C LYS A 325 5.84 -13.32 -19.90
N ARG A 326 6.43 -12.39 -20.65
CA ARG A 326 5.84 -11.78 -21.84
C ARG A 326 6.93 -11.44 -22.84
N GLU A 327 6.56 -11.37 -24.11
CA GLU A 327 7.42 -10.75 -25.12
C GLU A 327 7.49 -9.24 -24.85
N SER A 328 8.68 -8.66 -24.89
CA SER A 328 8.87 -7.20 -24.80
C SER A 328 8.67 -6.54 -26.17
N GLU A 329 8.49 -5.23 -26.18
CA GLU A 329 8.22 -4.47 -27.42
C GLU A 329 9.41 -4.47 -28.40
N ASP A 330 10.61 -4.84 -27.93
CA ASP A 330 11.84 -5.04 -28.71
C ASP A 330 12.09 -6.51 -29.13
N GLY A 331 11.21 -7.44 -28.77
CA GLY A 331 11.33 -8.87 -29.08
C GLY A 331 12.14 -9.71 -28.09
N GLY A 332 12.43 -9.18 -26.89
CA GLY A 332 13.02 -9.94 -25.78
C GLY A 332 11.95 -10.67 -24.94
N GLU A 333 12.38 -11.43 -23.92
CA GLU A 333 11.48 -12.13 -22.98
C GLU A 333 11.58 -11.50 -21.58
N GLU A 334 10.61 -10.68 -21.18
CA GLU A 334 10.57 -10.11 -19.81
C GLU A 334 10.00 -11.17 -18.85
N ARG A 335 10.64 -11.35 -17.69
CA ARG A 335 10.22 -12.32 -16.65
C ARG A 335 9.99 -11.66 -15.30
N VAL A 336 8.88 -12.01 -14.63
CA VAL A 336 8.63 -11.65 -13.21
C VAL A 336 8.26 -12.89 -12.41
N THR A 337 8.55 -12.89 -11.11
CA THR A 337 8.30 -14.05 -10.24
C THR A 337 7.41 -13.70 -9.03
N PRO A 338 6.07 -13.66 -9.16
CA PRO A 338 5.17 -13.29 -8.07
C PRO A 338 4.90 -14.45 -7.07
N TYR A 339 4.36 -14.08 -5.90
CA TYR A 339 3.91 -15.00 -4.84
C TYR A 339 2.40 -14.91 -4.62
N PHE A 340 1.68 -15.91 -5.11
CA PHE A 340 0.24 -16.12 -4.98
C PHE A 340 -0.06 -16.84 -3.68
N ARG A 341 -1.22 -16.58 -3.04
CA ARG A 341 -1.49 -17.02 -1.66
C ARG A 341 -2.95 -17.41 -1.48
N SER A 342 -3.21 -18.51 -0.77
CA SER A 342 -4.56 -18.88 -0.37
C SER A 342 -5.06 -18.02 0.80
N ASN A 343 -6.34 -18.15 1.12
CA ASN A 343 -6.84 -17.75 2.44
C ASN A 343 -6.25 -18.67 3.53
N VAL A 344 -6.13 -18.14 4.75
CA VAL A 344 -5.82 -18.97 5.94
C VAL A 344 -6.98 -19.90 6.24
N GLN A 345 -6.68 -21.19 6.36
CA GLN A 345 -7.55 -22.25 6.87
C GLN A 345 -7.27 -22.49 8.35
N ILE A 346 -8.18 -23.19 9.02
CA ILE A 346 -8.06 -23.58 10.42
C ILE A 346 -8.45 -25.05 10.48
N GLU A 347 -7.51 -25.91 10.87
CA GLU A 347 -7.74 -27.33 11.10
C GLU A 347 -7.71 -27.59 12.60
N LEU A 348 -8.60 -28.46 13.08
CA LEU A 348 -8.74 -28.84 14.48
C LEU A 348 -8.67 -30.37 14.68
N VAL A 349 -9.12 -31.11 13.68
CA VAL A 349 -9.30 -32.56 13.61
C VAL A 349 -9.04 -33.00 12.17
N ASP A 350 -8.56 -34.23 11.97
CA ASP A 350 -8.05 -34.75 10.68
C ASP A 350 -9.09 -34.73 9.54
N ASP A 351 -10.37 -34.88 9.85
CA ASP A 351 -11.45 -35.04 8.86
C ASP A 351 -11.73 -33.79 8.02
N THR A 352 -11.36 -32.60 8.50
CA THR A 352 -11.64 -31.33 7.79
C THR A 352 -10.64 -30.96 6.69
N VAL A 353 -9.44 -31.56 6.69
CA VAL A 353 -8.32 -31.12 5.85
C VAL A 353 -8.58 -31.34 4.35
N GLY A 354 -9.28 -32.43 4.01
CA GLY A 354 -9.52 -32.86 2.63
C GLY A 354 -10.39 -31.91 1.79
N ASP A 355 -11.20 -31.07 2.43
CA ASP A 355 -12.01 -30.00 1.82
C ASP A 355 -11.23 -28.67 1.72
N HIS A 356 -10.46 -28.35 2.76
CA HIS A 356 -9.75 -27.08 2.87
C HIS A 356 -8.56 -26.97 1.90
N VAL A 357 -7.93 -28.09 1.52
CA VAL A 357 -6.89 -28.11 0.48
C VAL A 357 -7.42 -27.68 -0.90
N PRO A 358 -8.47 -28.30 -1.48
CA PRO A 358 -9.13 -27.82 -2.71
C PRO A 358 -9.50 -26.33 -2.67
N ALA A 359 -10.18 -25.87 -1.61
CA ALA A 359 -10.61 -24.48 -1.47
C ALA A 359 -9.42 -23.49 -1.45
N SER A 360 -8.26 -23.93 -0.96
CA SER A 360 -7.03 -23.13 -0.94
C SER A 360 -6.40 -22.99 -2.32
N PHE A 361 -6.35 -24.08 -3.11
CA PHE A 361 -5.86 -24.04 -4.48
C PHE A 361 -6.74 -23.19 -5.40
N THR A 362 -8.07 -23.28 -5.29
CA THR A 362 -8.99 -22.42 -6.06
C THR A 362 -8.70 -20.93 -5.83
N LYS A 363 -8.43 -20.52 -4.58
CA LYS A 363 -8.09 -19.12 -4.26
C LYS A 363 -6.71 -18.68 -4.75
N ILE A 364 -5.79 -19.62 -4.97
CA ILE A 364 -4.49 -19.33 -5.60
C ILE A 364 -4.67 -19.12 -7.11
N LEU A 365 -5.54 -19.92 -7.76
CA LEU A 365 -5.88 -19.75 -9.18
C LEU A 365 -6.57 -18.41 -9.44
N GLU A 366 -7.58 -18.04 -8.64
CA GLU A 366 -8.22 -16.71 -8.72
C GLU A 366 -7.20 -15.55 -8.62
N ALA A 367 -6.19 -15.69 -7.76
CA ALA A 367 -5.13 -14.70 -7.62
C ALA A 367 -4.14 -14.66 -8.80
N VAL A 368 -3.94 -15.79 -9.48
CA VAL A 368 -3.18 -15.88 -10.75
C VAL A 368 -3.96 -15.20 -11.88
N ASP A 369 -5.25 -15.50 -12.01
CA ASP A 369 -6.12 -14.88 -13.01
C ASP A 369 -6.18 -13.36 -12.80
N GLU A 370 -6.33 -12.88 -11.56
CA GLU A 370 -6.25 -11.46 -11.24
C GLU A 370 -4.93 -10.80 -11.66
N PHE A 371 -3.79 -11.50 -11.54
CA PHE A 371 -2.49 -10.95 -11.96
C PHE A 371 -2.38 -10.83 -13.48
N ILE A 372 -2.83 -11.84 -14.22
CA ILE A 372 -2.90 -11.83 -15.69
C ILE A 372 -3.84 -10.71 -16.17
N ILE A 373 -5.02 -10.57 -15.54
CA ILE A 373 -6.01 -9.53 -15.89
C ILE A 373 -5.47 -8.11 -15.63
N ARG A 374 -4.61 -7.92 -14.61
CA ARG A 374 -4.07 -6.62 -14.22
C ARG A 374 -2.85 -6.17 -15.05
N GLY A 375 -2.19 -7.06 -15.78
CA GLY A 375 -0.96 -6.74 -16.51
C GLY A 375 -0.95 -7.31 -17.93
N SER A 376 -0.91 -6.43 -18.92
CA SER A 376 -0.94 -6.78 -20.35
C SER A 376 0.20 -7.73 -20.73
N GLY A 377 -0.16 -8.86 -21.35
CA GLY A 377 0.76 -9.81 -21.99
C GLY A 377 1.29 -10.93 -21.11
N TRP A 378 0.99 -10.98 -19.80
CA TRP A 378 1.58 -12.01 -18.92
C TRP A 378 1.04 -13.42 -19.17
N ILE A 379 1.96 -14.35 -19.44
CA ILE A 379 1.73 -15.80 -19.55
C ILE A 379 2.49 -16.50 -18.42
N LEU A 380 1.87 -17.51 -17.80
CA LEU A 380 2.53 -18.38 -16.80
C LEU A 380 3.60 -19.25 -17.48
N ASP A 381 4.87 -19.06 -17.15
CA ASP A 381 6.01 -19.84 -17.69
C ASP A 381 6.19 -21.14 -16.90
N LYS A 382 6.33 -21.05 -15.58
CA LYS A 382 6.51 -22.20 -14.67
C LYS A 382 6.16 -21.87 -13.23
N ILE A 383 5.63 -22.83 -12.48
CA ILE A 383 5.45 -22.70 -11.04
C ILE A 383 6.75 -23.11 -10.34
N VAL A 384 7.31 -22.23 -9.50
CA VAL A 384 8.61 -22.42 -8.82
C VAL A 384 8.55 -23.49 -7.74
N HIS A 385 7.67 -23.27 -6.76
CA HIS A 385 7.50 -24.13 -5.60
C HIS A 385 6.19 -23.79 -4.88
N PHE A 386 5.70 -24.74 -4.10
CA PHE A 386 4.65 -24.52 -3.12
C PHE A 386 5.27 -24.38 -1.73
N GLU A 387 4.88 -23.33 -1.00
CA GLU A 387 5.19 -23.08 0.40
C GLU A 387 3.91 -23.30 1.23
N LEU A 388 3.92 -24.34 2.07
CA LEU A 388 2.90 -24.53 3.09
C LEU A 388 3.31 -23.74 4.34
N CYS A 389 2.68 -22.59 4.56
CA CYS A 389 2.90 -21.78 5.75
C CYS A 389 1.97 -22.27 6.87
N VAL A 390 2.54 -22.93 7.88
CA VAL A 390 1.80 -23.55 8.99
C VAL A 390 2.11 -22.81 10.29
N ALA A 391 1.08 -22.23 10.91
CA ALA A 391 1.13 -21.87 12.32
C ALA A 391 0.59 -23.03 13.16
N LYS A 392 1.39 -23.51 14.11
CA LYS A 392 0.94 -24.38 15.19
C LYS A 392 -0.14 -23.62 15.96
N TYR A 393 -1.37 -24.01 15.73
CA TYR A 393 -2.52 -23.50 16.45
C TYR A 393 -2.87 -24.59 17.43
N GLN A 394 -2.18 -24.60 18.58
CA GLN A 394 -2.79 -25.25 19.75
C GLN A 394 -4.22 -24.73 19.79
N PRO A 395 -5.24 -25.62 19.72
CA PRO A 395 -6.59 -25.14 19.81
C PRO A 395 -6.64 -24.40 21.12
N LEU A 396 -7.12 -23.18 21.04
CA LEU A 396 -7.89 -22.65 22.13
C LEU A 396 -9.02 -23.69 22.35
N ARG A 397 -8.79 -24.67 23.26
CA ARG A 397 -9.63 -25.83 23.62
C ARG A 397 -11.08 -25.39 23.57
N ALA A 398 -11.71 -25.62 22.44
CA ALA A 398 -13.12 -25.32 22.35
C ALA A 398 -13.83 -26.27 23.31
N SER A 399 -14.78 -25.71 24.04
CA SER A 399 -15.91 -26.35 24.72
C SER A 399 -16.29 -25.49 25.91
N SER A 400 -15.33 -25.25 26.79
CA SER A 400 -15.57 -24.74 28.13
C SER A 400 -15.78 -23.22 28.19
N TYR A 401 -16.74 -22.85 29.02
CA TYR A 401 -17.08 -21.50 29.46
C TYR A 401 -15.86 -20.60 29.73
N ILE A 402 -15.78 -19.46 29.02
CA ILE A 402 -14.82 -18.39 29.32
C ILE A 402 -15.46 -17.41 30.29
N ILE A 403 -14.76 -17.06 31.38
CA ILE A 403 -15.15 -15.92 32.23
C ILE A 403 -15.04 -14.62 31.41
N LEU A 404 -16.18 -13.96 31.15
CA LEU A 404 -16.22 -12.67 30.47
C LEU A 404 -15.30 -11.63 31.16
N PRO A 405 -14.53 -10.83 30.41
CA PRO A 405 -13.78 -9.71 30.96
C PRO A 405 -14.67 -8.78 31.77
N LYS A 406 -14.17 -8.29 32.92
CA LYS A 406 -14.96 -7.54 33.92
C LYS A 406 -15.87 -6.46 33.31
N LYS A 407 -15.35 -5.64 32.38
CA LYS A 407 -16.15 -4.60 31.71
C LYS A 407 -17.39 -5.14 30.98
N LEU A 408 -17.35 -6.33 30.38
CA LEU A 408 -18.53 -6.95 29.74
C LEU A 408 -19.52 -7.53 30.76
N VAL A 409 -19.02 -8.07 31.87
CA VAL A 409 -19.87 -8.51 33.00
C VAL A 409 -20.63 -7.32 33.57
N ASP A 410 -19.92 -6.21 33.83
CA ASP A 410 -20.49 -4.95 34.35
C ASP A 410 -21.58 -4.38 33.41
N LYS A 411 -21.46 -4.59 32.08
CA LYS A 411 -22.49 -4.19 31.10
C LYS A 411 -23.76 -5.04 31.14
N LYS A 412 -23.78 -6.23 31.78
CA LYS A 412 -24.96 -7.13 31.90
C LYS A 412 -25.75 -7.28 30.58
N ALA A 413 -25.03 -7.58 29.49
CA ALA A 413 -25.57 -7.50 28.12
C ALA A 413 -25.45 -8.79 27.31
N VAL A 414 -24.63 -9.71 27.80
CA VAL A 414 -24.21 -10.94 27.13
C VAL A 414 -24.59 -12.09 28.05
N LEU A 415 -25.32 -13.07 27.52
CA LEU A 415 -25.55 -14.34 28.19
C LEU A 415 -24.35 -15.24 27.92
N ASN A 416 -23.66 -15.61 28.99
CA ASN A 416 -22.48 -16.47 28.99
C ASN A 416 -22.91 -17.83 29.54
N ILE A 417 -23.05 -18.84 28.68
CA ILE A 417 -23.64 -20.13 29.07
C ILE A 417 -22.53 -21.03 29.62
N GLN A 418 -22.71 -21.52 30.85
CA GLN A 418 -21.77 -22.40 31.55
C GLN A 418 -21.88 -23.81 31.00
N ASN A 419 -21.11 -24.08 29.94
CA ASN A 419 -21.01 -25.39 29.31
C ASN A 419 -19.57 -25.95 29.38
N GLU A 420 -19.46 -27.26 29.25
CA GLU A 420 -18.20 -28.02 29.26
C GLU A 420 -17.94 -28.75 27.92
N ASP A 421 -18.91 -28.71 27.01
CA ASP A 421 -19.00 -29.47 25.75
C ASP A 421 -18.80 -28.58 24.49
N GLN A 422 -18.63 -29.17 23.31
CA GLN A 422 -18.31 -28.40 22.10
C GLN A 422 -19.43 -27.46 21.58
N LYS A 423 -20.59 -27.42 22.25
CA LYS A 423 -21.86 -26.96 21.68
C LYS A 423 -22.24 -25.52 22.06
N CYS A 424 -21.31 -24.68 22.53
CA CYS A 424 -21.61 -23.29 22.94
C CYS A 424 -22.38 -22.45 21.90
N LEU A 425 -22.15 -22.66 20.59
CA LEU A 425 -22.98 -22.07 19.53
C LEU A 425 -24.43 -22.54 19.60
N VAL A 426 -24.66 -23.86 19.67
CA VAL A 426 -25.98 -24.49 19.75
C VAL A 426 -26.74 -23.98 20.97
N TRP A 427 -26.08 -23.91 22.12
CA TRP A 427 -26.66 -23.35 23.34
C TRP A 427 -27.06 -21.88 23.18
N CYS A 428 -26.27 -21.06 22.47
CA CYS A 428 -26.66 -19.68 22.15
C CYS A 428 -27.88 -19.60 21.21
N LEU A 429 -27.98 -20.47 20.20
CA LEU A 429 -29.12 -20.49 19.28
C LEU A 429 -30.42 -20.91 20.01
N ILE A 430 -30.35 -21.93 20.86
CA ILE A 430 -31.49 -22.38 21.68
C ILE A 430 -31.86 -21.32 22.72
N ALA A 431 -30.88 -20.72 23.41
CA ALA A 431 -31.12 -19.67 24.40
C ALA A 431 -31.71 -18.37 23.79
N HIS A 432 -31.53 -18.14 22.49
CA HIS A 432 -32.23 -17.11 21.73
C HIS A 432 -33.69 -17.52 21.50
N LYS A 433 -33.91 -18.67 20.85
CA LYS A 433 -35.23 -19.20 20.48
C LYS A 433 -36.19 -19.35 21.68
N LEU A 434 -35.68 -19.80 22.83
CA LEU A 434 -36.47 -19.98 24.05
C LEU A 434 -36.59 -18.70 24.91
N ASN A 435 -35.77 -17.67 24.63
CA ASN A 435 -35.75 -16.36 25.30
C ASN A 435 -35.84 -16.41 26.85
N ILE A 436 -35.20 -17.40 27.49
CA ILE A 436 -35.39 -17.69 28.92
C ILE A 436 -34.81 -16.57 29.81
N LEU A 437 -35.69 -15.77 30.43
CA LEU A 437 -35.33 -14.66 31.32
C LEU A 437 -34.99 -15.08 32.77
N ALA A 438 -34.91 -16.38 33.06
CA ALA A 438 -34.62 -16.90 34.39
C ALA A 438 -33.24 -16.47 34.93
N HIS A 439 -33.12 -16.32 36.25
CA HIS A 439 -31.89 -15.93 36.93
C HIS A 439 -30.73 -16.92 36.70
N ASP A 440 -31.04 -18.20 36.49
CA ASP A 440 -30.09 -19.27 36.21
C ASP A 440 -30.02 -19.68 34.73
N SER A 441 -30.44 -18.79 33.81
CA SER A 441 -30.33 -18.98 32.35
C SER A 441 -28.89 -19.15 31.81
N TYR A 442 -27.87 -19.08 32.68
CA TYR A 442 -26.50 -19.51 32.33
C TYR A 442 -26.33 -21.04 32.31
N ARG A 443 -27.27 -21.84 32.81
CA ARG A 443 -27.13 -23.32 32.92
C ARG A 443 -27.57 -24.05 31.65
N VAL A 444 -26.74 -24.98 31.17
CA VAL A 444 -27.02 -25.82 29.98
C VAL A 444 -28.28 -26.70 30.12
N SER A 445 -28.64 -27.11 31.34
CA SER A 445 -29.81 -27.98 31.61
C SER A 445 -31.15 -27.41 31.11
N HIS A 446 -31.27 -26.09 30.97
CA HIS A 446 -32.45 -25.42 30.39
C HIS A 446 -32.53 -25.57 28.87
N TYR A 447 -31.46 -25.99 28.20
CA TYR A 447 -31.30 -26.01 26.75
C TYR A 447 -31.15 -27.42 26.18
N THR A 448 -30.65 -28.37 26.98
CA THR A 448 -30.48 -29.79 26.59
C THR A 448 -31.75 -30.44 26.02
N PRO A 449 -32.98 -30.22 26.54
CA PRO A 449 -34.20 -30.81 25.96
C PRO A 449 -34.47 -30.41 24.51
N HIS A 450 -33.93 -29.27 24.08
CA HIS A 450 -34.15 -28.68 22.75
C HIS A 450 -32.94 -28.86 21.82
N GLU A 451 -31.92 -29.65 22.19
CA GLU A 451 -30.69 -29.80 21.41
C GLU A 451 -30.96 -30.25 19.96
N GLN A 452 -31.90 -31.20 19.78
CA GLN A 452 -32.27 -31.77 18.49
C GLN A 452 -32.99 -30.78 17.54
N GLU A 453 -33.39 -29.60 18.03
CA GLU A 453 -34.05 -28.59 17.21
C GLU A 453 -33.06 -27.82 16.31
N ILE A 454 -31.76 -27.83 16.65
CA ILE A 454 -30.71 -27.15 15.88
C ILE A 454 -30.09 -28.11 14.87
N LYS A 455 -30.28 -27.82 13.58
CA LYS A 455 -29.83 -28.63 12.45
C LYS A 455 -28.37 -28.31 12.11
N LEU A 456 -27.50 -29.31 12.22
CA LEU A 456 -26.06 -29.21 11.95
C LEU A 456 -25.55 -30.23 10.91
N TYR A 457 -26.42 -30.70 10.00
CA TYR A 457 -26.05 -31.66 8.95
C TYR A 457 -24.80 -31.20 8.14
N GLY A 458 -23.67 -31.91 8.28
CA GLY A 458 -22.40 -31.57 7.64
C GLY A 458 -21.59 -30.45 8.32
N VAL A 459 -21.88 -30.13 9.59
CA VAL A 459 -21.16 -29.13 10.39
C VAL A 459 -20.91 -29.64 11.80
N GLU A 460 -19.66 -29.91 12.13
CA GLU A 460 -19.27 -30.39 13.46
C GLU A 460 -19.14 -29.27 14.50
N CYS A 461 -19.30 -29.64 15.77
CA CYS A 461 -19.00 -28.77 16.91
C CYS A 461 -17.55 -29.01 17.36
N PRO A 462 -16.71 -27.97 17.54
CA PRO A 462 -17.05 -26.55 17.59
C PRO A 462 -17.22 -25.93 16.19
N VAL A 463 -18.33 -25.21 15.98
CA VAL A 463 -18.64 -24.64 14.66
C VAL A 463 -17.72 -23.45 14.36
N PRO A 464 -16.89 -23.48 13.30
CA PRO A 464 -16.02 -22.36 12.95
C PRO A 464 -16.78 -21.27 12.19
N LEU A 465 -16.31 -20.02 12.30
CA LEU A 465 -16.87 -18.84 11.61
C LEU A 465 -17.21 -19.06 10.12
N LYS A 466 -16.38 -19.83 9.39
CA LYS A 466 -16.59 -20.13 7.97
C LYS A 466 -17.79 -21.02 7.67
N LYS A 467 -18.25 -21.83 8.63
CA LYS A 467 -19.40 -22.75 8.47
C LYS A 467 -20.71 -22.11 8.98
N ILE A 468 -20.68 -20.92 9.59
CA ILE A 468 -21.89 -20.15 9.98
C ILE A 468 -22.88 -19.97 8.81
N PRO A 469 -22.48 -19.65 7.56
CA PRO A 469 -23.40 -19.58 6.41
C PRO A 469 -24.07 -20.92 6.03
N ILE A 470 -23.63 -22.05 6.60
CA ILE A 470 -24.30 -23.34 6.49
C ILE A 470 -25.33 -23.48 7.60
N VAL A 471 -24.93 -23.21 8.85
CA VAL A 471 -25.83 -23.23 10.03
C VAL A 471 -27.01 -22.27 9.88
N GLU A 472 -26.77 -21.06 9.35
CA GLU A 472 -27.84 -20.12 8.96
C GLU A 472 -28.86 -20.79 8.03
N ARG A 473 -28.40 -21.35 6.91
CA ARG A 473 -29.29 -21.98 5.89
C ARG A 473 -30.03 -23.20 6.42
N LEU A 474 -29.38 -24.03 7.24
CA LEU A 474 -29.99 -25.24 7.81
C LEU A 474 -31.11 -24.92 8.82
N ASN A 475 -30.96 -23.84 9.58
CA ASN A 475 -31.89 -23.45 10.65
C ASN A 475 -32.86 -22.34 10.27
N ASN A 476 -32.73 -21.79 9.05
CA ASN A 476 -33.40 -20.58 8.59
C ASN A 476 -33.22 -19.35 9.51
N LEU A 477 -32.01 -19.19 10.06
CA LEU A 477 -31.65 -18.06 10.94
C LEU A 477 -30.71 -17.08 10.25
N ARG A 478 -30.76 -15.82 10.70
CA ARG A 478 -29.78 -14.78 10.42
C ARG A 478 -28.82 -14.66 11.61
N ILE A 479 -27.52 -14.86 11.39
CA ILE A 479 -26.50 -14.89 12.46
C ILE A 479 -25.44 -13.82 12.22
N ASN A 480 -25.20 -12.96 13.22
CA ASN A 480 -24.02 -12.09 13.28
C ASN A 480 -23.08 -12.56 14.38
N VAL A 481 -21.77 -12.49 14.14
CA VAL A 481 -20.72 -12.80 15.13
C VAL A 481 -19.77 -11.61 15.27
N PHE A 482 -19.56 -11.17 16.50
CA PHE A 482 -18.69 -10.07 16.86
C PHE A 482 -17.54 -10.58 17.74
N GLY A 483 -16.34 -10.07 17.53
CA GLY A 483 -15.20 -10.29 18.43
C GLY A 483 -15.16 -9.25 19.53
N TYR A 484 -14.42 -9.55 20.60
CA TYR A 484 -14.06 -8.60 21.66
C TYR A 484 -12.56 -8.67 21.96
N GLU A 485 -11.86 -7.55 21.86
CA GLU A 485 -10.41 -7.46 22.10
C GLU A 485 -10.04 -6.02 22.47
N GLU A 486 -9.04 -5.79 23.31
CA GLU A 486 -8.60 -4.43 23.75
C GLU A 486 -9.73 -3.55 24.36
N ASN A 487 -10.80 -4.17 24.86
CA ASN A 487 -12.06 -3.59 25.34
C ASN A 487 -13.07 -3.15 24.27
N GLU A 488 -12.79 -3.37 22.98
CA GLU A 488 -13.63 -2.98 21.84
C GLU A 488 -14.38 -4.18 21.27
N VAL A 489 -15.64 -3.97 20.87
CA VAL A 489 -16.40 -4.92 20.03
C VAL A 489 -16.09 -4.63 18.56
N PHE A 490 -16.00 -5.65 17.71
CA PHE A 490 -15.83 -5.50 16.26
C PHE A 490 -16.50 -6.65 15.50
N PRO A 491 -16.98 -6.45 14.26
CA PRO A 491 -17.58 -7.53 13.47
C PRO A 491 -16.55 -8.57 13.03
N LEU A 492 -16.89 -9.85 13.15
CA LEU A 492 -16.15 -11.00 12.60
C LEU A 492 -16.92 -11.67 11.45
N TYR A 493 -18.25 -11.80 11.61
CA TYR A 493 -19.18 -12.21 10.59
C TYR A 493 -20.46 -11.37 10.70
N VAL A 494 -20.97 -10.87 9.58
CA VAL A 494 -22.25 -10.15 9.53
C VAL A 494 -23.03 -10.74 8.38
N SER A 495 -24.21 -11.25 8.66
CA SER A 495 -25.00 -11.97 7.67
C SER A 495 -25.37 -11.09 6.48
N LYS A 496 -25.35 -11.69 5.28
CA LYS A 496 -25.92 -11.09 4.07
C LYS A 496 -27.44 -11.32 3.95
N ARG A 497 -28.03 -12.14 4.82
CA ARG A 497 -29.48 -12.40 4.80
C ARG A 497 -30.28 -11.21 5.31
N VAL A 498 -31.53 -11.12 4.86
CA VAL A 498 -32.48 -10.02 5.15
C VAL A 498 -33.77 -10.55 5.80
N ASP A 499 -33.78 -11.84 6.16
CA ASP A 499 -34.88 -12.49 6.87
C ASP A 499 -34.90 -12.16 8.37
N GLU A 500 -36.03 -12.48 8.99
CA GLU A 500 -36.36 -12.13 10.38
C GLU A 500 -35.74 -13.10 11.41
N GLU A 501 -35.79 -12.67 12.67
CA GLU A 501 -35.04 -13.19 13.83
C GLU A 501 -33.50 -13.24 13.63
N CYS A 502 -32.83 -12.25 14.23
CA CYS A 502 -31.40 -11.99 14.06
C CYS A 502 -30.61 -12.32 15.33
N VAL A 503 -29.92 -13.48 15.33
CA VAL A 503 -29.07 -13.88 16.44
C VAL A 503 -27.76 -13.08 16.42
N ASN A 504 -27.51 -12.31 17.47
CA ASN A 504 -26.24 -11.60 17.65
C ASN A 504 -25.37 -12.37 18.66
N LEU A 505 -24.18 -12.77 18.25
CA LEU A 505 -23.26 -13.60 19.03
C LEU A 505 -21.95 -12.88 19.29
N LEU A 506 -21.39 -13.06 20.49
CA LEU A 506 -20.04 -12.63 20.83
C LEU A 506 -19.12 -13.85 20.82
N LEU A 507 -18.10 -13.85 19.96
CA LEU A 507 -17.01 -14.83 20.01
C LEU A 507 -15.89 -14.23 20.84
N ILE A 508 -15.79 -14.68 22.09
CA ILE A 508 -14.67 -14.36 22.97
C ILE A 508 -13.60 -15.45 22.89
N ALA A 509 -12.36 -15.02 23.07
CA ALA A 509 -11.18 -15.87 23.13
C ALA A 509 -10.31 -15.44 24.31
N ASN A 510 -9.73 -16.39 25.02
CA ASN A 510 -8.64 -16.15 25.97
C ASN A 510 -7.36 -16.81 25.43
N GLU A 511 -6.41 -17.19 26.30
CA GLU A 511 -5.17 -17.85 25.90
C GLU A 511 -5.32 -19.38 25.73
N GLU A 512 -6.47 -19.95 26.11
CA GLU A 512 -6.71 -21.40 26.14
C GLU A 512 -8.03 -21.90 25.51
N THR A 513 -9.07 -21.08 25.26
CA THR A 513 -10.37 -21.49 24.69
C THR A 513 -11.02 -20.40 23.82
N GLN A 514 -11.92 -20.81 22.91
CA GLN A 514 -12.89 -19.91 22.25
C GLN A 514 -14.30 -20.29 22.67
N HIS A 515 -15.14 -19.30 22.95
CA HIS A 515 -16.51 -19.52 23.44
C HIS A 515 -17.47 -18.51 22.78
N TYR A 516 -18.61 -19.04 22.31
CA TYR A 516 -19.74 -18.25 21.81
C TYR A 516 -20.65 -17.88 22.97
N CYS A 517 -20.90 -16.57 23.13
CA CYS A 517 -21.93 -16.03 24.03
C CYS A 517 -23.08 -15.41 23.22
N LEU A 518 -24.29 -15.37 23.78
CA LEU A 518 -25.45 -14.73 23.16
C LEU A 518 -25.53 -13.25 23.57
N ILE A 519 -25.50 -12.31 22.62
CA ILE A 519 -25.69 -10.89 22.89
C ILE A 519 -27.19 -10.60 23.03
N ARG A 520 -27.66 -10.47 24.27
CA ARG A 520 -29.06 -10.12 24.60
C ARG A 520 -29.38 -8.63 24.40
N ASN A 521 -28.38 -7.75 24.42
CA ASN A 521 -28.55 -6.33 24.15
C ASN A 521 -27.27 -5.75 23.51
N MET A 522 -27.37 -5.18 22.30
CA MET A 522 -26.20 -4.68 21.56
C MET A 522 -25.75 -3.27 21.98
N SER A 523 -26.65 -2.44 22.52
CA SER A 523 -26.33 -1.06 22.93
C SER A 523 -25.33 -1.02 24.09
N ARG A 524 -25.54 -1.88 25.09
CA ARG A 524 -24.73 -1.92 26.31
C ARG A 524 -23.23 -2.23 26.08
N PRO A 525 -22.81 -3.26 25.32
CA PRO A 525 -21.39 -3.56 25.11
C PRO A 525 -20.70 -2.52 24.22
N LEU A 526 -21.44 -1.81 23.36
CA LEU A 526 -20.93 -0.68 22.56
C LEU A 526 -20.76 0.63 23.36
N GLY A 527 -20.97 0.59 24.68
CA GLY A 527 -20.70 1.70 25.59
C GLY A 527 -21.95 2.50 25.98
N ASP A 528 -22.92 2.60 25.07
CA ASP A 528 -24.10 3.46 25.16
C ASP A 528 -25.08 3.09 26.29
N LEU A 529 -24.95 3.81 27.41
CA LEU A 529 -25.95 3.87 28.49
C LEU A 529 -26.25 5.35 28.80
N THR A 530 -26.91 6.03 27.87
CA THR A 530 -27.47 7.37 28.09
C THR A 530 -28.68 7.31 29.04
N LYS A 531 -28.92 8.37 29.81
CA LYS A 531 -30.09 8.50 30.72
C LYS A 531 -31.47 8.61 30.02
N HIS A 532 -31.52 8.44 28.70
CA HIS A 532 -32.72 8.66 27.88
C HIS A 532 -33.14 7.35 27.21
N ASN A 533 -34.40 6.95 27.41
CA ASN A 533 -35.01 5.71 26.88
C ASN A 533 -35.37 5.81 25.38
N GLY A 534 -34.46 6.32 24.55
CA GLY A 534 -34.65 6.30 23.10
C GLY A 534 -34.37 4.91 22.53
N ASN A 535 -35.14 4.48 21.53
CA ASN A 535 -34.77 3.32 20.74
C ASN A 535 -33.44 3.58 20.01
N HIS A 536 -32.61 2.55 19.85
CA HIS A 536 -31.27 2.66 19.28
C HIS A 536 -31.11 1.66 18.13
N HIS A 537 -30.80 2.16 16.94
CA HIS A 537 -30.74 1.38 15.71
C HIS A 537 -29.27 1.26 15.29
N TYR A 538 -28.68 0.07 15.41
CA TYR A 538 -27.26 -0.15 15.11
C TYR A 538 -27.06 -0.78 13.75
N CYS A 539 -26.12 -0.25 12.97
CA CYS A 539 -25.65 -0.95 11.78
C CYS A 539 -24.64 -2.04 12.17
N TYR A 540 -25.05 -3.30 12.13
CA TYR A 540 -24.18 -4.43 12.48
C TYR A 540 -22.90 -4.55 11.63
N ARG A 541 -22.82 -3.89 10.46
CA ARG A 541 -21.61 -3.85 9.62
C ARG A 541 -20.54 -2.89 10.14
N CYS A 542 -20.94 -1.71 10.62
CA CYS A 542 -20.00 -0.65 11.04
C CYS A 542 -20.00 -0.38 12.56
N LEU A 543 -20.94 -0.96 13.30
CA LEU A 543 -21.23 -0.74 14.72
C LEU A 543 -21.65 0.69 15.10
N HIS A 544 -21.89 1.58 14.12
CA HIS A 544 -22.41 2.92 14.36
C HIS A 544 -23.88 2.90 14.80
N ARG A 545 -24.24 3.82 15.69
CA ARG A 545 -25.61 4.01 16.24
C ARG A 545 -26.36 5.09 15.48
N PHE A 546 -27.60 4.82 15.14
CA PHE A 546 -28.58 5.77 14.60
C PHE A 546 -29.75 5.96 15.57
N ALA A 547 -30.29 7.19 15.60
CA ALA A 547 -31.39 7.57 16.48
C ALA A 547 -32.78 7.15 15.95
N LYS A 548 -32.85 6.65 14.71
CA LYS A 548 -34.07 6.23 14.01
C LYS A 548 -33.78 5.09 13.03
N ASP A 549 -34.80 4.31 12.69
CA ASP A 549 -34.66 3.16 11.79
C ASP A 549 -34.51 3.56 10.32
N GLU A 550 -35.15 4.67 9.91
CA GLU A 550 -35.08 5.18 8.54
C GLU A 550 -33.65 5.61 8.19
N ILE A 551 -32.97 6.28 9.12
CA ILE A 551 -31.57 6.72 8.97
C ILE A 551 -30.63 5.51 8.90
N LEU A 552 -30.93 4.41 9.62
CA LEU A 552 -30.21 3.15 9.49
C LEU A 552 -30.45 2.50 8.11
N LYS A 553 -31.68 2.49 7.61
CA LYS A 553 -32.03 1.96 6.28
C LYS A 553 -31.33 2.74 5.16
N GLU A 554 -31.24 4.06 5.26
CA GLU A 554 -30.43 4.88 4.36
C GLU A 554 -28.93 4.56 4.48
N HIS A 555 -28.40 4.53 5.71
CA HIS A 555 -26.99 4.22 5.96
C HIS A 555 -26.57 2.86 5.37
N LEU A 556 -27.45 1.85 5.45
CA LEU A 556 -27.18 0.51 4.93
C LEU A 556 -26.96 0.49 3.42
N GLN A 557 -27.49 1.45 2.65
CA GLN A 557 -27.24 1.56 1.22
C GLN A 557 -25.73 1.74 0.97
N TYR A 558 -25.15 2.83 1.49
CA TYR A 558 -23.73 3.14 1.35
C TYR A 558 -22.83 2.13 2.12
N CYS A 559 -23.23 1.70 3.32
CA CYS A 559 -22.43 0.79 4.16
C CYS A 559 -22.38 -0.66 3.62
N SER A 560 -23.30 -1.05 2.73
CA SER A 560 -23.29 -2.37 2.09
C SER A 560 -22.09 -2.59 1.15
N GLU A 561 -21.58 -1.51 0.54
CA GLU A 561 -20.42 -1.52 -0.38
C GLU A 561 -19.09 -1.81 0.34
N HIS A 562 -19.04 -1.65 1.67
CA HIS A 562 -17.82 -1.78 2.46
C HIS A 562 -17.79 -3.08 3.27
N SER A 563 -16.60 -3.66 3.46
CA SER A 563 -16.43 -4.82 4.36
C SER A 563 -16.78 -4.45 5.81
N PRO A 564 -17.41 -5.34 6.58
CA PRO A 564 -17.70 -5.09 8.00
C PRO A 564 -16.42 -4.76 8.81
N GLN A 565 -16.47 -3.67 9.57
CA GLN A 565 -15.37 -3.14 10.38
C GLN A 565 -15.94 -2.11 11.36
N HIS A 566 -15.52 -2.05 12.62
CA HIS A 566 -16.00 -1.02 13.55
C HIS A 566 -15.52 0.37 13.08
N ILE A 567 -16.44 1.26 12.74
CA ILE A 567 -16.14 2.63 12.31
C ILE A 567 -16.39 3.60 13.46
N LYS A 568 -15.38 4.39 13.81
CA LYS A 568 -15.47 5.53 14.73
C LYS A 568 -15.39 6.85 13.96
N MET A 569 -16.23 7.80 14.32
CA MET A 569 -16.16 9.17 13.83
C MET A 569 -15.41 10.04 14.87
N PRO A 570 -14.73 11.12 14.45
CA PRO A 570 -14.18 12.12 15.37
C PRO A 570 -15.23 12.69 16.33
N GLU A 571 -14.82 13.03 17.55
CA GLU A 571 -15.73 13.60 18.56
C GLU A 571 -15.99 15.10 18.34
N LYS A 572 -17.22 15.55 18.61
CA LYS A 572 -17.64 16.93 18.35
C LYS A 572 -16.89 17.91 19.26
N GLY A 573 -16.10 18.80 18.66
CA GLY A 573 -15.20 19.73 19.36
C GLY A 573 -13.72 19.35 19.21
N GLU A 574 -13.39 18.06 19.03
CA GLU A 574 -12.04 17.61 18.64
C GLU A 574 -11.93 17.33 17.14
N ASN A 575 -13.05 17.39 16.40
CA ASN A 575 -13.16 17.14 14.97
C ASN A 575 -12.51 18.21 14.06
N PHE A 576 -11.31 18.72 14.38
CA PHE A 576 -10.60 19.73 13.57
C PHE A 576 -9.13 19.39 13.32
N ILE A 577 -8.77 19.17 12.05
CA ILE A 577 -7.37 19.11 11.62
C ILE A 577 -6.82 20.54 11.48
N LYS A 578 -5.61 20.75 12.00
CA LYS A 578 -4.79 21.95 11.81
C LYS A 578 -3.33 21.59 12.06
N PHE A 579 -2.39 22.50 11.78
CA PHE A 579 -1.01 22.26 12.15
C PHE A 579 -0.85 22.26 13.69
N GLN A 580 -0.32 21.17 14.25
CA GLN A 580 -0.06 21.02 15.69
C GLN A 580 1.38 20.64 16.03
N ASN A 581 2.13 20.11 15.06
CA ASN A 581 3.45 19.52 15.27
C ASN A 581 4.56 20.57 15.26
N VAL A 582 4.46 21.57 16.14
CA VAL A 582 5.37 22.72 16.20
C VAL A 582 6.84 22.35 16.45
N HIS A 583 7.12 21.15 16.99
CA HIS A 583 8.47 20.61 17.15
C HIS A 583 9.12 20.15 15.82
N TYR A 584 8.35 19.94 14.74
CA TYR A 584 8.90 19.66 13.39
C TYR A 584 9.67 20.84 12.78
N GLN A 585 9.63 22.01 13.44
CA GLN A 585 10.38 23.20 13.03
C GLN A 585 11.84 23.16 13.52
N HIS A 586 12.16 22.32 14.51
CA HIS A 586 13.52 22.17 15.02
C HIS A 586 14.37 21.30 14.10
N PRO A 587 15.66 21.62 13.88
CA PRO A 587 16.60 20.65 13.34
C PRO A 587 16.68 19.43 14.25
N LEU A 588 16.84 18.24 13.67
CA LEU A 588 17.38 17.10 14.40
C LEU A 588 18.91 17.25 14.35
N PRO A 589 19.62 17.18 15.49
CA PRO A 589 21.02 17.59 15.58
C PRO A 589 22.03 16.50 15.21
N TYR A 590 21.57 15.25 15.10
CA TYR A 590 22.39 14.10 14.71
C TYR A 590 21.61 13.25 13.72
N ILE A 591 22.14 13.11 12.51
CA ILE A 591 21.60 12.22 11.47
C ILE A 591 22.72 11.29 11.02
N ILE A 592 22.39 10.01 10.89
CA ILE A 592 23.26 9.00 10.30
C ILE A 592 22.87 8.85 8.82
N TYR A 593 23.84 8.89 7.92
CA TYR A 593 23.69 8.44 6.53
C TYR A 593 24.43 7.13 6.37
N ALA A 594 23.82 6.16 5.69
CA ALA A 594 24.34 4.81 5.56
C ALA A 594 23.87 4.17 4.25
N ASP A 595 24.63 3.17 3.79
CA ASP A 595 24.29 2.31 2.65
C ASP A 595 24.99 0.95 2.81
N PHE A 596 24.40 -0.12 2.27
CA PHE A 596 24.99 -1.45 2.23
C PHE A 596 25.40 -1.81 0.80
N GLU A 597 26.56 -2.45 0.68
CA GLU A 597 26.95 -3.11 -0.56
C GLU A 597 26.91 -4.64 -0.44
N SER A 598 26.56 -5.30 -1.53
CA SER A 598 26.20 -6.72 -1.54
C SER A 598 26.87 -7.50 -2.67
N LEU A 599 27.39 -8.68 -2.36
CA LEU A 599 27.84 -9.65 -3.36
C LEU A 599 26.64 -10.26 -4.09
N ILE A 600 26.78 -10.48 -5.39
CA ILE A 600 25.82 -11.18 -6.24
C ILE A 600 26.23 -12.65 -6.31
N VAL A 601 26.00 -13.38 -5.20
CA VAL A 601 26.48 -14.75 -5.00
C VAL A 601 25.70 -15.73 -5.86
N LYS A 602 26.33 -16.30 -6.90
CA LYS A 602 25.67 -17.13 -7.91
C LYS A 602 25.29 -18.52 -7.34
N GLU A 603 23.99 -18.78 -7.17
CA GLU A 603 23.46 -20.01 -6.55
C GLU A 603 22.88 -20.98 -7.59
N VAL A 604 23.70 -21.91 -8.10
CA VAL A 604 23.22 -23.00 -8.99
C VAL A 604 22.49 -24.10 -8.19
N HIS A 605 21.46 -23.69 -7.45
CA HIS A 605 20.55 -24.59 -6.74
C HIS A 605 19.51 -25.17 -7.72
N THR A 606 19.81 -26.33 -8.30
CA THR A 606 18.88 -27.13 -9.13
C THR A 606 17.80 -27.83 -8.30
N SER A 607 17.19 -27.11 -7.36
CA SER A 607 16.09 -27.55 -6.48
C SER A 607 15.02 -26.46 -6.41
N GLY A 608 14.07 -26.52 -7.37
CA GLY A 608 12.99 -25.54 -7.51
C GLY A 608 12.97 -24.88 -8.89
N ASN A 609 11.80 -24.46 -9.36
CA ASN A 609 11.57 -24.03 -10.74
C ASN A 609 11.93 -22.54 -11.03
N THR A 610 12.86 -21.95 -10.26
CA THR A 610 13.66 -20.77 -10.65
C THR A 610 15.09 -21.10 -10.32
N GLU A 611 15.99 -20.93 -11.29
CA GLU A 611 17.36 -20.60 -10.94
C GLU A 611 17.32 -19.29 -10.15
N ILE A 612 17.77 -19.35 -8.90
CA ILE A 612 18.17 -18.15 -8.16
C ILE A 612 19.55 -17.83 -8.71
N ILE A 613 19.59 -17.21 -9.90
CA ILE A 613 20.84 -16.99 -10.66
C ILE A 613 21.90 -16.37 -9.75
N ALA A 614 21.49 -15.48 -8.84
CA ALA A 614 22.26 -15.10 -7.68
C ALA A 614 21.42 -14.71 -6.44
N ARG A 615 22.07 -14.74 -5.28
CA ARG A 615 21.62 -14.26 -3.97
C ARG A 615 22.42 -13.01 -3.59
N HIS A 616 21.74 -11.93 -3.21
CA HIS A 616 22.40 -10.77 -2.61
C HIS A 616 22.86 -11.09 -1.19
N GLU A 617 24.17 -11.01 -0.93
CA GLU A 617 24.76 -11.17 0.41
C GLU A 617 25.50 -9.87 0.80
N ALA A 618 24.95 -9.16 1.78
CA ALA A 618 25.52 -7.89 2.26
C ALA A 618 26.94 -8.10 2.81
N CYS A 619 27.92 -7.56 2.10
CA CYS A 619 29.33 -7.83 2.28
C CYS A 619 30.12 -6.63 2.81
N GLY A 620 29.54 -5.43 2.76
CA GLY A 620 30.11 -4.23 3.35
C GLY A 620 29.08 -3.14 3.59
N TYR A 621 29.49 -2.09 4.29
CA TYR A 621 28.71 -0.87 4.50
C TYR A 621 29.63 0.31 4.75
N ALA A 622 29.07 1.51 4.63
CA ALA A 622 29.60 2.70 5.29
C ALA A 622 28.50 3.43 6.08
N TYR A 623 28.88 4.20 7.10
CA TYR A 623 28.02 5.23 7.68
C TYR A 623 28.80 6.45 8.18
N VAL A 624 28.20 7.63 8.00
CA VAL A 624 28.68 8.91 8.54
C VAL A 624 27.60 9.53 9.42
N ILE A 625 28.03 10.16 10.52
CA ILE A 625 27.14 10.89 11.43
C ILE A 625 27.36 12.38 11.23
N ILE A 626 26.33 13.10 10.82
CA ILE A 626 26.36 14.56 10.64
C ILE A 626 25.79 15.25 11.88
N GLY A 627 26.56 16.22 12.39
CA GLY A 627 26.28 16.98 13.60
C GLY A 627 25.44 18.25 13.38
N PRO A 628 25.18 19.02 14.46
CA PRO A 628 24.32 20.21 14.41
C PRO A 628 24.95 21.39 13.65
N ASP A 629 26.27 21.36 13.45
CA ASP A 629 27.04 22.28 12.61
C ASP A 629 27.06 21.88 11.12
N GLY A 630 26.50 20.70 10.79
CA GLY A 630 26.50 20.15 9.43
C GLY A 630 27.80 19.46 9.02
N ARG A 631 28.67 19.11 9.97
CA ARG A 631 29.94 18.39 9.75
C ARG A 631 29.91 16.95 10.26
N SER A 632 30.90 16.16 9.88
CA SER A 632 31.11 14.79 10.35
C SER A 632 31.50 14.77 11.84
N VAL A 633 30.66 14.19 12.70
CA VAL A 633 30.90 14.08 14.16
C VAL A 633 32.14 13.22 14.48
N LYS A 634 32.46 12.30 13.58
CA LYS A 634 33.65 11.46 13.55
C LYS A 634 33.96 11.11 12.09
N GLN A 635 35.14 10.55 11.83
CA GLN A 635 35.48 9.98 10.52
C GLN A 635 34.43 8.94 10.08
N ILE A 636 34.07 8.95 8.79
CA ILE A 636 33.17 7.96 8.19
C ILE A 636 33.64 6.54 8.50
N SER A 637 32.73 5.71 9.02
CA SER A 637 33.01 4.33 9.38
C SER A 637 32.69 3.44 8.19
N VAL A 638 33.63 2.57 7.79
CA VAL A 638 33.52 1.64 6.66
C VAL A 638 33.88 0.25 7.16
N TYR A 639 33.15 -0.77 6.71
CA TYR A 639 33.36 -2.16 7.12
C TYR A 639 33.12 -3.11 5.94
N ARG A 640 33.94 -4.16 5.84
CA ARG A 640 33.80 -5.24 4.86
C ARG A 640 33.92 -6.60 5.55
N GLY A 641 32.94 -7.48 5.36
CA GLY A 641 32.88 -8.82 5.96
C GLY A 641 31.49 -9.47 5.90
N LYS A 642 31.43 -10.80 6.01
CA LYS A 642 30.21 -11.64 5.87
C LYS A 642 29.08 -11.31 6.86
N ASN A 643 29.38 -10.55 7.91
CA ASN A 643 28.45 -10.14 8.95
C ASN A 643 28.17 -8.63 8.92
N ALA A 644 28.27 -7.99 7.75
CA ALA A 644 28.10 -6.54 7.55
C ALA A 644 26.83 -5.99 8.23
N VAL A 645 25.66 -6.59 7.97
CA VAL A 645 24.39 -6.12 8.58
C VAL A 645 24.40 -6.21 10.10
N LYS A 646 24.98 -7.29 10.67
CA LYS A 646 25.09 -7.47 12.12
C LYS A 646 26.02 -6.42 12.73
N HIS A 647 27.20 -6.23 12.15
CA HIS A 647 28.19 -5.27 12.64
C HIS A 647 27.68 -3.83 12.52
N PHE A 648 26.97 -3.50 11.42
CA PHE A 648 26.28 -2.23 11.25
C PHE A 648 25.28 -1.97 12.38
N MET A 649 24.48 -2.96 12.74
CA MET A 649 23.49 -2.84 13.82
C MET A 649 24.15 -2.73 15.20
N GLU A 650 25.23 -3.46 15.46
CA GLU A 650 25.99 -3.36 16.71
C GLU A 650 26.64 -1.97 16.86
N ASP A 651 27.27 -1.45 15.79
CA ASP A 651 27.78 -0.08 15.72
C ASP A 651 26.67 0.97 15.92
N ASN A 652 25.60 0.93 15.12
CA ASN A 652 24.54 1.95 15.15
C ASN A 652 23.81 1.99 16.50
N LEU A 653 23.71 0.86 17.21
CA LEU A 653 23.13 0.84 18.55
C LEU A 653 24.08 1.44 19.60
N LYS A 654 25.40 1.25 19.48
CA LYS A 654 26.40 1.94 20.30
C LYS A 654 26.35 3.46 20.07
N GLU A 655 26.36 3.90 18.81
CA GLU A 655 26.18 5.31 18.43
C GLU A 655 24.86 5.88 19.01
N LYS A 656 23.76 5.12 18.96
CA LYS A 656 22.47 5.51 19.54
C LYS A 656 22.50 5.64 21.07
N GLU A 657 23.50 5.11 21.78
CA GLU A 657 23.67 5.27 23.22
C GLU A 657 24.61 6.46 23.55
N GLU A 658 25.71 6.62 22.82
CA GLU A 658 26.57 7.81 22.92
C GLU A 658 25.81 9.10 22.54
N LEU A 659 25.04 9.06 21.45
CA LEU A 659 24.17 10.17 21.05
C LEU A 659 22.96 10.35 21.98
N ALA A 660 22.51 9.31 22.70
CA ALA A 660 21.45 9.47 23.70
C ALA A 660 21.92 10.32 24.88
N ALA A 661 23.16 10.18 25.34
CA ALA A 661 23.74 11.06 26.36
C ALA A 661 23.74 12.52 25.87
N LYS A 662 24.28 12.78 24.68
CA LYS A 662 24.36 14.11 24.06
C LYS A 662 22.97 14.73 23.82
N LEU A 663 21.97 13.93 23.43
CA LEU A 663 20.59 14.36 23.20
C LEU A 663 19.78 14.58 24.47
N THR A 664 20.11 13.93 25.60
CA THR A 664 19.32 14.00 26.84
C THR A 664 19.89 14.95 27.88
N SER A 665 21.14 15.39 27.70
CA SER A 665 21.68 16.58 28.36
C SER A 665 20.82 17.82 28.08
N ILE A 666 20.81 18.76 29.03
CA ILE A 666 20.14 20.06 28.93
C ILE A 666 21.14 21.11 29.45
N VAL A 667 21.69 21.91 28.53
CA VAL A 667 22.52 23.06 28.87
C VAL A 667 21.63 24.13 29.51
N PRO A 668 21.98 24.68 30.70
CA PRO A 668 21.21 25.76 31.32
C PRO A 668 21.02 26.97 30.41
N ILE A 669 19.90 27.68 30.59
CA ILE A 669 19.59 28.87 29.79
C ILE A 669 20.65 29.96 29.98
N SER A 670 21.11 30.51 28.86
CA SER A 670 22.00 31.67 28.79
C SER A 670 21.27 32.80 28.06
N MET A 671 21.35 34.00 28.63
CA MET A 671 20.67 35.22 28.16
C MET A 671 21.61 36.41 28.25
N THR A 672 21.68 37.18 27.18
CA THR A 672 22.25 38.53 27.18
C THR A 672 21.26 39.53 27.81
N PRO A 673 21.71 40.77 28.13
CA PRO A 673 20.79 41.83 28.51
C PRO A 673 19.72 42.14 27.46
N GLN A 674 20.01 41.92 26.17
CA GLN A 674 19.04 42.10 25.09
C GLN A 674 17.97 41.00 25.09
N ASP A 675 18.37 39.72 25.24
CA ASP A 675 17.41 38.60 25.32
C ASP A 675 16.38 38.79 26.46
N GLU A 676 16.81 39.39 27.57
CA GLU A 676 15.95 39.69 28.73
C GLU A 676 15.09 40.95 28.53
N LEU A 677 15.52 41.92 27.69
CA LEU A 677 14.66 43.00 27.21
C LEU A 677 13.60 42.46 26.25
N ASP A 678 13.99 41.64 25.27
CA ASP A 678 13.12 41.03 24.27
C ASP A 678 12.07 40.12 24.95
N PHE A 679 12.47 39.32 25.95
CA PHE A 679 11.54 38.54 26.77
C PHE A 679 10.51 39.40 27.52
N ARG A 680 10.89 40.62 27.93
CA ARG A 680 10.01 41.54 28.68
C ARG A 680 9.08 42.34 27.78
N SER A 681 9.56 42.76 26.60
CA SER A 681 8.80 43.52 25.61
C SER A 681 7.85 42.64 24.79
N GLU A 682 8.20 41.38 24.55
CA GLU A 682 7.35 40.45 23.79
C GLU A 682 6.01 40.23 24.51
N THR A 683 4.93 40.51 23.77
CA THR A 683 3.54 40.45 24.22
C THR A 683 2.81 39.22 23.69
N HIS A 684 3.29 38.60 22.60
CA HIS A 684 2.64 37.51 21.90
C HIS A 684 3.54 36.28 21.77
N CYS A 685 2.96 35.08 21.92
CA CYS A 685 3.73 33.84 21.84
C CYS A 685 4.26 33.65 20.43
N SER A 686 5.58 33.57 20.27
CA SER A 686 6.23 33.51 18.96
C SER A 686 5.80 32.31 18.12
N ILE A 687 5.29 31.23 18.75
CA ILE A 687 4.75 30.02 18.10
C ILE A 687 3.27 30.14 17.74
N CYS A 688 2.37 30.44 18.69
CA CYS A 688 0.92 30.41 18.44
C CYS A 688 0.29 31.79 18.14
N LYS A 689 1.09 32.86 18.15
CA LYS A 689 0.74 34.26 17.87
C LYS A 689 -0.38 34.85 18.75
N LYS A 690 -0.71 34.22 19.89
CA LYS A 690 -1.66 34.74 20.89
C LYS A 690 -0.94 35.44 22.04
N ALA A 691 -1.58 36.43 22.67
CA ALA A 691 -1.02 37.18 23.79
C ALA A 691 -0.55 36.28 24.95
N LEU A 692 0.64 36.54 25.49
CA LEU A 692 1.30 35.76 26.53
C LEU A 692 0.65 35.95 27.92
N LYS A 693 0.35 37.21 28.26
CA LYS A 693 -0.20 37.61 29.57
C LYS A 693 0.65 37.00 30.72
N GLY A 694 0.02 36.31 31.68
CA GLY A 694 0.69 35.69 32.82
C GLY A 694 1.32 34.31 32.55
N ASP A 695 1.06 33.66 31.42
CA ASP A 695 1.61 32.34 31.05
C ASP A 695 2.94 32.48 30.27
N ARG A 696 3.72 33.53 30.55
CA ARG A 696 4.95 33.86 29.80
C ARG A 696 6.16 33.09 30.35
N VAL A 697 6.62 32.08 29.62
CA VAL A 697 7.83 31.31 29.92
C VAL A 697 8.96 31.57 28.93
N ARG A 698 10.21 31.43 29.38
CA ARG A 698 11.42 31.52 28.54
C ARG A 698 11.68 30.18 27.84
N ASP A 699 11.67 30.17 26.52
CA ASP A 699 12.14 29.05 25.71
C ASP A 699 13.63 29.21 25.37
N HIS A 700 14.36 28.09 25.36
CA HIS A 700 15.79 28.06 25.04
C HIS A 700 16.16 26.76 24.32
N ASP A 701 17.26 26.78 23.58
CA ASP A 701 17.84 25.57 23.03
C ASP A 701 18.57 24.78 24.12
N HIS A 702 18.08 23.56 24.38
CA HIS A 702 18.66 22.66 25.38
C HIS A 702 20.09 22.18 25.02
N GLN A 703 20.56 22.39 23.78
CA GLN A 703 21.91 21.99 23.37
C GLN A 703 22.95 23.12 23.43
N THR A 704 22.52 24.38 23.28
CA THR A 704 23.43 25.55 23.31
C THR A 704 23.16 26.49 24.49
N GLY A 705 22.10 26.26 25.26
CA GLY A 705 21.63 27.16 26.32
C GLY A 705 20.96 28.44 25.80
N ARG A 706 21.12 28.79 24.51
CA ARG A 706 20.69 30.08 23.96
C ARG A 706 19.18 30.25 24.07
N TYR A 707 18.74 31.39 24.63
CA TYR A 707 17.34 31.82 24.59
C TYR A 707 16.81 31.92 23.14
N ARG A 708 15.51 31.61 22.97
CA ARG A 708 14.86 31.56 21.65
C ARG A 708 13.62 32.45 21.55
N ALA A 709 12.75 32.43 22.55
CA ALA A 709 11.44 33.07 22.48
C ALA A 709 10.73 33.17 23.84
N ALA A 710 9.78 34.11 23.93
CA ALA A 710 8.77 34.12 24.98
C ALA A 710 7.55 33.29 24.52
N LEU A 711 7.26 32.19 25.20
CA LEU A 711 6.18 31.26 24.83
C LEU A 711 5.15 31.09 25.96
N HIS A 712 3.97 30.57 25.62
CA HIS A 712 3.07 29.95 26.58
C HIS A 712 3.70 28.68 27.16
N SER A 713 3.46 28.34 28.43
CA SER A 713 3.96 27.09 29.03
C SER A 713 3.52 25.85 28.20
N SER A 714 2.27 25.86 27.75
CA SER A 714 1.72 24.82 26.88
C SER A 714 2.32 24.78 25.46
N CYS A 715 2.81 25.91 24.93
CA CYS A 715 3.52 25.96 23.66
C CYS A 715 4.96 25.48 23.81
N ASN A 716 5.64 25.88 24.89
CA ASN A 716 7.00 25.46 25.23
C ASN A 716 7.10 23.92 25.32
N LEU A 717 6.17 23.27 26.05
CA LEU A 717 6.11 21.80 26.14
C LEU A 717 5.91 21.10 24.79
N LYS A 718 5.19 21.74 23.84
CA LYS A 718 4.99 21.22 22.47
C LYS A 718 6.17 21.52 21.54
N PHE A 719 7.01 22.49 21.89
CA PHE A 719 8.20 22.93 21.16
C PHE A 719 9.49 22.29 21.70
N ARG A 720 9.39 21.12 22.36
CA ARG A 720 10.53 20.33 22.84
C ARG A 720 11.32 19.69 21.69
N LEU A 721 12.65 19.62 21.83
CA LEU A 721 13.52 18.90 20.89
C LEU A 721 13.20 17.40 20.88
N SER A 722 12.91 16.85 19.71
CA SER A 722 12.64 15.41 19.53
C SER A 722 13.90 14.56 19.74
N LYS A 723 13.77 13.47 20.50
CA LYS A 723 14.88 12.53 20.80
C LYS A 723 14.92 11.39 19.79
N LYS A 724 14.87 11.76 18.50
CA LYS A 724 14.89 10.87 17.33
C LYS A 724 16.25 11.02 16.64
N ILE A 725 16.89 9.91 16.28
CA ILE A 725 18.11 9.86 15.46
C ILE A 725 17.73 9.22 14.12
N PRO A 726 17.57 10.00 13.04
CA PRO A 726 17.35 9.46 11.70
C PRO A 726 18.56 8.67 11.21
N VAL A 727 18.29 7.52 10.58
CA VAL A 727 19.25 6.74 9.79
C VAL A 727 18.72 6.73 8.36
N VAL A 728 19.41 7.43 7.46
CA VAL A 728 18.96 7.71 6.10
C VAL A 728 19.69 6.79 5.12
N PHE A 729 18.92 5.99 4.40
CA PHE A 729 19.33 5.10 3.30
C PHE A 729 18.61 5.53 2.01
N HIS A 730 19.18 5.25 0.84
CA HIS A 730 18.52 5.51 -0.43
C HIS A 730 17.72 4.30 -0.92
N ASN A 731 16.38 4.43 -1.01
CA ASN A 731 15.47 3.34 -1.44
C ASN A 731 15.37 2.13 -0.50
N LEU A 732 15.80 2.29 0.77
CA LEU A 732 15.57 1.44 1.96
C LEU A 732 14.38 0.46 1.89
N LYS A 733 13.19 0.94 1.51
CA LYS A 733 11.95 0.14 1.46
C LYS A 733 12.00 -1.05 0.50
N ASN A 734 12.85 -0.99 -0.52
CA ASN A 734 12.97 -2.00 -1.55
C ASN A 734 14.23 -2.85 -1.40
N TYR A 735 15.33 -2.24 -0.94
CA TYR A 735 16.60 -2.90 -0.67
C TYR A 735 16.82 -3.00 0.84
N ASP A 736 17.73 -2.22 1.43
CA ASP A 736 18.36 -2.38 2.76
C ASP A 736 17.43 -2.77 3.91
N GLY A 737 16.19 -2.27 3.90
CA GLY A 737 15.20 -2.54 4.92
C GLY A 737 14.85 -4.03 5.05
N HIS A 738 15.08 -4.86 4.03
CA HIS A 738 14.91 -6.32 4.15
C HIS A 738 16.09 -6.99 4.87
N LEU A 739 17.32 -6.50 4.66
CA LEU A 739 18.53 -6.96 5.35
C LEU A 739 18.48 -6.58 6.83
N ILE A 740 18.24 -5.29 7.11
CA ILE A 740 18.17 -4.74 8.48
C ILE A 740 17.09 -5.47 9.31
N MET A 741 15.96 -5.82 8.69
CA MET A 741 14.88 -6.53 9.39
C MET A 741 15.27 -7.95 9.86
N GLN A 742 16.20 -8.62 9.19
CA GLN A 742 16.70 -9.95 9.61
C GLN A 742 17.57 -9.86 10.88
N GLU A 743 18.32 -8.76 11.07
CA GLU A 743 19.13 -8.55 12.27
C GLU A 743 18.34 -7.94 13.43
N ILE A 744 17.36 -7.07 13.16
CA ILE A 744 16.44 -6.51 14.18
C ILE A 744 15.80 -7.62 15.03
N GLY A 745 15.51 -8.78 14.44
CA GLY A 745 14.94 -9.92 15.14
C GLY A 745 15.75 -10.50 16.29
N LYS A 746 17.07 -10.25 16.29
CA LYS A 746 18.02 -10.81 17.25
C LYS A 746 18.20 -9.88 18.45
N LEU A 747 17.69 -8.65 18.38
CA LEU A 747 17.78 -7.64 19.43
C LEU A 747 16.81 -7.95 20.59
N LYS A 748 17.33 -7.86 21.81
CA LYS A 748 16.54 -7.86 23.05
C LYS A 748 16.38 -6.44 23.57
N ASP A 749 15.31 -6.20 24.33
CA ASP A 749 15.09 -4.95 25.09
C ASP A 749 14.96 -3.66 24.26
N TYR A 750 14.67 -3.79 22.96
CA TYR A 750 14.26 -2.69 22.07
C TYR A 750 12.77 -2.79 21.73
N GLU A 751 12.08 -1.66 21.82
CA GLU A 751 10.71 -1.49 21.35
C GLU A 751 10.76 -1.17 19.84
N ILE A 752 10.29 -2.12 19.03
CA ILE A 752 10.28 -2.04 17.56
C ILE A 752 8.91 -1.52 17.10
N THR A 753 8.88 -0.38 16.42
CA THR A 753 7.66 0.18 15.81
C THR A 753 7.81 0.31 14.29
N VAL A 754 6.70 0.15 13.55
CA VAL A 754 6.69 0.05 12.09
C VAL A 754 5.54 0.79 11.44
N VAL A 755 5.74 1.34 10.24
CA VAL A 755 4.68 1.87 9.38
C VAL A 755 4.57 0.99 8.14
N PRO A 756 3.75 -0.09 8.16
CA PRO A 756 3.71 -1.08 7.09
C PRO A 756 2.99 -0.56 5.83
N THR A 757 3.51 -0.94 4.67
CA THR A 757 2.76 -0.97 3.39
C THR A 757 2.31 -2.38 3.06
N THR A 758 3.12 -3.38 3.42
CA THR A 758 2.81 -4.81 3.42
C THR A 758 3.43 -5.45 4.67
N ILE A 759 3.25 -6.76 4.86
CA ILE A 759 3.96 -7.55 5.89
C ILE A 759 5.49 -7.61 5.67
N GLU A 760 6.02 -7.06 4.58
CA GLU A 760 7.43 -7.17 4.17
C GLU A 760 8.09 -5.82 3.85
N LYS A 761 7.30 -4.79 3.50
CA LYS A 761 7.80 -3.48 3.06
C LYS A 761 7.17 -2.36 3.90
N TYR A 762 8.03 -1.57 4.52
CA TYR A 762 7.67 -0.50 5.46
C TYR A 762 7.93 0.88 4.83
N VAL A 763 7.26 1.93 5.32
CA VAL A 763 7.57 3.33 4.99
C VAL A 763 8.72 3.83 5.87
N THR A 764 8.74 3.37 7.12
CA THR A 764 9.77 3.57 8.13
C THR A 764 9.63 2.48 9.19
N PHE A 765 10.70 2.23 9.93
CA PHE A 765 10.69 1.44 11.15
C PHE A 765 11.62 2.11 12.17
N SER A 766 11.39 1.87 13.46
CA SER A 766 12.14 2.53 14.54
C SER A 766 12.48 1.57 15.67
N LEU A 767 13.65 1.77 16.27
CA LEU A 767 14.15 1.03 17.42
C LEU A 767 14.27 1.98 18.61
N SER A 768 13.38 1.82 19.59
CA SER A 768 13.31 2.68 20.77
C SER A 768 13.81 1.96 22.02
N LYS A 769 14.62 2.65 22.82
CA LYS A 769 15.06 2.21 24.15
C LYS A 769 15.01 3.40 25.11
N ARG A 770 14.70 3.17 26.40
CA ARG A 770 14.76 4.24 27.41
C ARG A 770 16.21 4.52 27.77
N TYR A 771 16.55 5.80 27.90
CA TYR A 771 17.81 6.32 28.40
C TYR A 771 17.49 7.29 29.55
N HIS A 772 17.77 6.85 30.78
CA HIS A 772 17.17 7.41 32.00
C HIS A 772 15.64 7.63 31.83
N LYS A 773 15.16 8.86 32.02
CA LYS A 773 13.74 9.25 31.91
C LYS A 773 13.23 9.52 30.49
N PHE A 774 14.06 9.36 29.45
CA PHE A 774 13.72 9.70 28.07
C PHE A 774 13.66 8.47 27.16
N LYS A 775 12.70 8.40 26.25
CA LYS A 775 12.67 7.42 25.14
C LYS A 775 13.48 7.99 23.98
N VAL A 776 14.55 7.30 23.56
CA VAL A 776 15.43 7.73 22.46
C VAL A 776 15.38 6.68 21.35
N SER A 777 14.93 7.10 20.15
CA SER A 777 14.65 6.20 19.04
C SER A 777 15.61 6.39 17.87
N LEU A 778 16.10 5.26 17.33
CA LEU A 778 16.73 5.19 16.03
C LEU A 778 15.61 5.06 14.98
N ASN A 779 15.57 5.92 13.97
CA ASN A 779 14.47 6.03 13.01
C ASN A 779 14.98 5.82 11.58
N PHE A 780 14.65 4.70 10.94
CA PHE A 780 15.10 4.41 9.58
C PHE A 780 14.25 5.16 8.56
N VAL A 781 14.90 5.95 7.70
CA VAL A 781 14.30 6.88 6.74
C VAL A 781 14.76 6.55 5.33
N ASP A 782 13.80 6.47 4.41
CA ASP A 782 14.03 6.20 2.99
C ASP A 782 14.09 7.52 2.21
N SER A 783 15.29 7.94 1.80
CA SER A 783 15.47 9.22 1.09
C SER A 783 14.74 9.25 -0.26
N PHE A 784 14.52 8.10 -0.91
CA PHE A 784 13.77 7.98 -2.16
C PHE A 784 12.27 8.30 -1.99
N LYS A 785 11.75 8.31 -0.75
CA LYS A 785 10.38 8.80 -0.47
C LYS A 785 10.28 10.32 -0.40
N PHE A 786 11.42 11.01 -0.49
CA PHE A 786 11.51 12.45 -0.74
C PHE A 786 12.02 12.76 -2.16
N LEU A 787 13.05 12.03 -2.59
CA LEU A 787 13.84 12.23 -3.80
C LEU A 787 13.65 11.03 -4.75
N SER A 788 12.55 11.00 -5.52
CA SER A 788 12.11 9.80 -6.26
C SER A 788 12.85 9.57 -7.60
N THR A 789 14.18 9.62 -7.59
CA THR A 789 15.10 9.31 -8.71
C THR A 789 16.39 8.70 -8.15
N SER A 790 17.28 8.18 -9.01
CA SER A 790 18.54 7.55 -8.57
C SER A 790 19.52 8.54 -7.91
N LEU A 791 20.37 8.04 -7.01
CA LEU A 791 21.42 8.83 -6.36
C LEU A 791 22.34 9.51 -7.39
N GLU A 792 22.78 8.77 -8.42
CA GLU A 792 23.49 9.30 -9.60
C GLU A 792 22.85 10.60 -10.13
N LYS A 793 21.55 10.58 -10.42
CA LYS A 793 20.85 11.74 -10.98
C LYS A 793 20.71 12.89 -9.98
N LEU A 794 20.73 12.61 -8.68
CA LEU A 794 20.74 13.64 -7.63
C LEU A 794 22.14 14.28 -7.51
N VAL A 795 23.19 13.46 -7.59
CA VAL A 795 24.60 13.88 -7.59
C VAL A 795 24.92 14.75 -8.82
N GLN A 796 24.49 14.32 -10.01
CA GLN A 796 24.62 15.10 -11.26
C GLN A 796 23.87 16.45 -11.24
N ASN A 797 22.86 16.62 -10.36
CA ASN A 797 22.13 17.89 -10.20
C ASN A 797 22.79 18.85 -9.18
N LEU A 798 23.82 18.43 -8.44
CA LEU A 798 24.54 19.29 -7.50
C LEU A 798 25.73 19.99 -8.16
N THR A 799 25.90 21.28 -7.88
CA THR A 799 27.12 22.01 -8.27
C THR A 799 28.29 21.64 -7.35
N PRO A 800 29.55 21.66 -7.84
CA PRO A 800 30.72 21.22 -7.08
C PRO A 800 30.93 21.87 -5.70
N ASP A 801 30.40 23.07 -5.47
CA ASP A 801 30.46 23.74 -4.16
C ASP A 801 29.58 23.05 -3.08
N LYS A 802 28.50 22.35 -3.47
CA LYS A 802 27.53 21.73 -2.54
C LYS A 802 28.03 20.48 -1.84
N PHE A 803 29.02 19.79 -2.40
CA PHE A 803 29.66 18.61 -1.83
C PHE A 803 30.63 19.02 -0.71
N ASN A 804 30.14 19.18 0.52
CA ASN A 804 30.94 19.65 1.66
C ASN A 804 31.37 18.49 2.55
N ILE A 805 30.50 17.51 2.75
CA ILE A 805 30.75 16.31 3.55
C ILE A 805 31.75 15.39 2.83
N LEU A 806 31.65 15.29 1.50
CA LEU A 806 32.65 14.63 0.65
C LEU A 806 34.03 15.33 0.74
N LYS A 807 34.09 16.68 0.74
CA LYS A 807 35.34 17.45 0.86
C LYS A 807 35.99 17.35 2.24
N GLU A 808 35.20 17.17 3.30
CA GLU A 808 35.73 16.92 4.64
C GLU A 808 36.42 15.55 4.73
N ASN A 809 36.00 14.58 3.91
CA ASN A 809 36.45 13.18 3.97
C ASN A 809 37.47 12.79 2.87
N PHE A 810 37.90 13.73 2.01
CA PHE A 810 38.90 13.52 0.94
C PHE A 810 39.74 14.78 0.66
N PRO A 811 41.06 14.68 0.37
CA PRO A 811 41.89 15.84 0.04
C PRO A 811 41.40 16.66 -1.17
N HIS A 812 41.61 17.98 -1.14
CA HIS A 812 41.11 18.91 -2.16
C HIS A 812 41.52 18.62 -3.61
N HIS A 813 42.65 17.94 -3.85
CA HIS A 813 43.07 17.56 -5.21
C HIS A 813 42.34 16.32 -5.75
N ASN A 814 41.77 15.48 -4.88
CA ASN A 814 41.22 14.17 -5.21
C ASN A 814 39.73 14.20 -5.60
N ILE A 815 39.06 15.32 -5.36
CA ILE A 815 37.59 15.34 -5.29
C ILE A 815 36.90 15.37 -6.64
N SER A 816 37.52 15.91 -7.70
CA SER A 816 36.87 16.07 -9.02
C SER A 816 36.40 14.75 -9.63
N LEU A 817 37.14 13.66 -9.38
CA LEU A 817 36.75 12.30 -9.77
C LEU A 817 35.56 11.78 -8.97
N LEU A 818 35.35 12.26 -7.75
CA LEU A 818 34.31 11.80 -6.81
C LEU A 818 33.04 12.67 -6.84
N LEU A 819 32.92 13.61 -7.78
CA LEU A 819 31.71 14.43 -7.98
C LEU A 819 30.64 13.74 -8.86
N ARG A 820 30.89 12.52 -9.32
CA ARG A 820 29.90 11.60 -9.90
C ARG A 820 29.84 10.32 -9.05
N THR A 821 28.73 9.58 -9.12
CA THR A 821 28.69 8.22 -8.56
C THR A 821 29.74 7.35 -9.23
N GLY A 822 30.25 6.37 -8.48
CA GLY A 822 31.25 5.43 -8.97
C GLY A 822 30.73 4.50 -10.05
N VAL A 823 31.57 3.57 -10.49
CA VAL A 823 31.25 2.59 -11.53
C VAL A 823 31.69 1.22 -11.00
N TYR A 824 30.72 0.38 -10.59
CA TYR A 824 31.01 -0.83 -9.81
C TYR A 824 30.56 -2.11 -10.53
N PRO A 825 31.39 -3.16 -10.60
CA PRO A 825 31.10 -4.37 -11.38
C PRO A 825 30.25 -5.35 -10.56
N TYR A 826 28.99 -5.00 -10.30
CA TYR A 826 28.08 -5.76 -9.43
C TYR A 826 28.03 -7.27 -9.71
N GLU A 827 27.90 -7.68 -10.99
CA GLU A 827 27.83 -9.09 -11.41
C GLU A 827 29.18 -9.84 -11.32
N TYR A 828 30.29 -9.11 -11.26
CA TYR A 828 31.63 -9.67 -11.03
C TYR A 828 31.88 -10.00 -9.56
N MET A 829 31.29 -9.19 -8.67
CA MET A 829 31.47 -9.28 -7.23
C MET A 829 30.54 -10.34 -6.65
N ASP A 830 30.81 -11.60 -6.98
CA ASP A 830 30.01 -12.77 -6.58
C ASP A 830 30.52 -13.50 -5.33
N SER A 831 31.72 -13.17 -4.85
CA SER A 831 32.40 -13.93 -3.80
C SER A 831 33.40 -13.08 -3.02
N HIS A 832 33.59 -13.36 -1.73
CA HIS A 832 34.51 -12.59 -0.87
C HIS A 832 35.98 -12.62 -1.33
N GLN A 833 36.39 -13.66 -2.08
CA GLN A 833 37.74 -13.74 -2.66
C GLN A 833 38.00 -12.64 -3.70
N LYS A 834 36.95 -12.07 -4.31
CA LYS A 834 37.08 -10.96 -5.25
C LYS A 834 37.72 -9.73 -4.64
N PHE A 835 37.57 -9.49 -3.34
CA PHE A 835 38.18 -8.34 -2.68
C PHE A 835 39.70 -8.40 -2.61
N ASP A 836 40.29 -9.59 -2.72
CA ASP A 836 41.74 -9.80 -2.65
C ASP A 836 42.40 -9.70 -4.04
N GLU A 837 41.63 -9.52 -5.12
CA GLU A 837 42.18 -9.40 -6.48
C GLU A 837 42.87 -8.05 -6.72
N GLU A 838 44.16 -8.09 -7.07
CA GLU A 838 45.06 -6.93 -7.17
C GLU A 838 44.90 -6.09 -8.46
N ARG A 839 43.74 -6.18 -9.14
CA ARG A 839 43.49 -5.48 -10.41
C ARG A 839 42.01 -5.18 -10.62
N LEU A 840 41.72 -4.07 -11.31
CA LEU A 840 40.40 -3.82 -11.88
C LEU A 840 40.09 -4.86 -12.99
N PRO A 841 38.89 -5.47 -13.03
CA PRO A 841 38.52 -6.43 -14.07
C PRO A 841 38.26 -5.74 -15.42
N SER A 842 38.08 -6.52 -16.50
CA SER A 842 37.80 -5.99 -17.84
C SER A 842 36.43 -5.31 -17.93
N ILE A 843 36.21 -4.48 -18.97
CA ILE A 843 34.93 -3.78 -19.18
C ILE A 843 33.73 -4.74 -19.29
N ASP A 844 33.95 -5.95 -19.82
CA ASP A 844 32.94 -7.00 -19.98
C ASP A 844 32.44 -7.50 -18.62
N SER A 845 33.25 -7.38 -17.56
CA SER A 845 32.87 -7.73 -16.19
C SER A 845 31.91 -6.72 -15.53
N PHE A 846 31.56 -5.63 -16.22
CA PHE A 846 30.58 -4.63 -15.81
C PHE A 846 29.25 -4.75 -16.57
N GLU A 847 29.03 -5.84 -17.33
CA GLU A 847 27.71 -6.16 -17.90
C GLU A 847 26.68 -6.47 -16.81
N SER A 848 25.46 -5.94 -16.95
CA SER A 848 24.34 -6.27 -16.05
C SER A 848 23.36 -7.23 -16.70
N THR A 849 23.13 -8.38 -16.06
CA THR A 849 22.17 -9.39 -16.56
C THR A 849 20.72 -8.90 -16.60
N LEU A 850 20.41 -7.82 -15.86
CA LEU A 850 19.10 -7.19 -15.80
C LEU A 850 18.81 -6.26 -17.00
N THR A 851 19.83 -5.77 -17.69
CA THR A 851 19.70 -4.85 -18.84
C THR A 851 20.22 -5.44 -20.15
N GLY A 852 21.04 -6.49 -20.10
CA GLY A 852 21.75 -7.02 -21.27
C GLY A 852 22.74 -6.03 -21.86
N CYS A 853 23.25 -5.10 -21.03
CA CYS A 853 24.13 -4.01 -21.45
C CYS A 853 25.33 -3.88 -20.51
N GLY A 854 26.50 -3.65 -21.10
CA GLY A 854 27.69 -3.16 -20.40
C GLY A 854 27.65 -1.65 -20.13
N ILE A 855 28.60 -1.19 -19.32
CA ILE A 855 28.88 0.24 -19.11
C ILE A 855 29.51 0.88 -20.36
N SER A 856 29.56 2.21 -20.43
CA SER A 856 30.23 2.88 -21.54
C SER A 856 31.77 2.80 -21.43
N ASN A 857 32.44 2.98 -22.57
CA ASN A 857 33.89 3.17 -22.61
C ASN A 857 34.38 4.39 -21.82
N GLU A 858 33.52 5.37 -21.54
CA GLU A 858 33.85 6.52 -20.69
C GLU A 858 33.81 6.14 -19.21
N ASP A 859 32.78 5.39 -18.79
CA ASP A 859 32.61 4.92 -17.41
C ASP A 859 33.73 3.95 -17.00
N TYR A 860 34.15 3.07 -17.92
CA TYR A 860 35.26 2.16 -17.66
C TYR A 860 36.61 2.91 -17.56
N ARG A 861 36.86 3.90 -18.44
CA ARG A 861 38.04 4.79 -18.31
C ARG A 861 37.99 5.59 -17.00
N HIS A 862 36.81 5.99 -16.55
CA HIS A 862 36.63 6.65 -15.25
C HIS A 862 36.98 5.70 -14.10
N ALA A 863 36.51 4.45 -14.11
CA ALA A 863 36.88 3.43 -13.13
C ALA A 863 38.40 3.19 -13.09
N GLN A 864 39.05 3.05 -14.26
CA GLN A 864 40.52 2.95 -14.37
C GLN A 864 41.23 4.21 -13.84
N THR A 865 40.67 5.40 -14.08
CA THR A 865 41.23 6.65 -13.59
C THR A 865 41.17 6.71 -12.07
N VAL A 866 40.03 6.37 -11.46
CA VAL A 866 39.86 6.29 -10.00
C VAL A 866 40.82 5.27 -9.39
N TRP A 867 40.92 4.07 -9.96
CA TRP A 867 41.82 3.01 -9.49
C TRP A 867 43.28 3.48 -9.41
N ASN A 868 43.80 4.01 -10.52
CA ASN A 868 45.17 4.48 -10.61
C ASN A 868 45.42 5.73 -9.75
N TYR A 869 44.49 6.69 -9.75
CA TYR A 869 44.64 7.96 -9.05
C TYR A 869 44.67 7.78 -7.53
N PHE A 870 43.81 6.93 -6.97
CA PHE A 870 43.82 6.62 -5.54
C PHE A 870 44.86 5.54 -5.16
N SER A 871 45.67 5.05 -6.11
CA SER A 871 46.71 4.03 -5.91
C SER A 871 46.19 2.76 -5.24
N LEU A 872 45.01 2.30 -5.67
CA LEU A 872 44.32 1.18 -5.05
C LEU A 872 45.00 -0.14 -5.38
N LYS A 873 45.21 -0.97 -4.36
CA LYS A 873 45.97 -2.23 -4.47
C LYS A 873 45.09 -3.41 -4.84
N ASN A 874 43.81 -3.39 -4.48
CA ASN A 874 42.88 -4.49 -4.73
C ASN A 874 41.42 -4.02 -4.80
N MET A 875 40.55 -4.90 -5.30
CA MET A 875 39.10 -4.67 -5.41
C MET A 875 38.42 -4.45 -4.05
N GLY A 876 39.04 -4.84 -2.93
CA GLY A 876 38.60 -4.51 -1.57
C GLY A 876 38.76 -3.02 -1.26
N GLU A 877 39.92 -2.44 -1.52
CA GLU A 877 40.15 -0.99 -1.40
C GLU A 877 39.25 -0.20 -2.36
N TYR A 878 38.92 -0.76 -3.54
CA TYR A 878 37.94 -0.17 -4.47
C TYR A 878 36.50 -0.22 -3.95
N HIS A 879 36.07 -1.34 -3.37
CA HIS A 879 34.77 -1.49 -2.71
C HIS A 879 34.62 -0.52 -1.53
N ASP A 880 35.62 -0.43 -0.66
CA ASP A 880 35.62 0.47 0.49
C ASP A 880 35.53 1.94 0.04
N LEU A 881 36.24 2.31 -1.03
CA LEU A 881 36.14 3.64 -1.64
C LEU A 881 34.73 3.90 -2.21
N TYR A 882 34.16 2.93 -2.94
CA TYR A 882 32.84 3.06 -3.56
C TYR A 882 31.73 3.28 -2.53
N VAL A 883 31.57 2.38 -1.56
CA VAL A 883 30.51 2.50 -0.53
C VAL A 883 30.72 3.73 0.38
N LYS A 884 31.98 4.14 0.62
CA LYS A 884 32.29 5.41 1.29
C LYS A 884 31.82 6.61 0.46
N CYS A 885 32.05 6.61 -0.86
CA CYS A 885 31.64 7.69 -1.74
C CYS A 885 30.13 7.85 -1.82
N ASP A 886 29.38 6.77 -2.05
CA ASP A 886 27.92 6.84 -2.20
C ASP A 886 27.24 7.30 -0.90
N VAL A 887 27.72 6.88 0.28
CA VAL A 887 27.25 7.39 1.58
C VAL A 887 27.52 8.89 1.78
N LEU A 888 28.71 9.38 1.39
CA LEU A 888 29.05 10.81 1.50
C LEU A 888 28.27 11.65 0.49
N GLN A 889 28.05 11.14 -0.72
CA GLN A 889 27.23 11.77 -1.75
C GLN A 889 25.75 11.81 -1.33
N LEU A 890 25.21 10.74 -0.76
CA LEU A 890 23.87 10.70 -0.16
C LEU A 890 23.74 11.73 0.98
N ALA A 891 24.74 11.84 1.84
CA ALA A 891 24.76 12.83 2.92
C ALA A 891 24.74 14.26 2.37
N ASP A 892 25.60 14.60 1.40
CA ASP A 892 25.60 15.93 0.77
C ASP A 892 24.27 16.21 0.03
N VAL A 893 23.76 15.28 -0.78
CA VAL A 893 22.45 15.40 -1.46
C VAL A 893 21.33 15.68 -0.46
N PHE A 894 21.25 14.91 0.63
CA PHE A 894 20.11 15.00 1.54
C PHE A 894 20.23 16.15 2.55
N GLU A 895 21.44 16.54 2.96
CA GLU A 895 21.64 17.79 3.72
C GLU A 895 21.32 19.02 2.87
N ASN A 896 21.70 19.06 1.60
CA ASN A 896 21.31 20.15 0.69
C ASN A 896 19.78 20.19 0.51
N PHE A 897 19.11 19.04 0.34
CA PHE A 897 17.64 18.96 0.31
C PHE A 897 16.98 19.45 1.61
N ARG A 898 17.54 19.12 2.78
CA ARG A 898 17.06 19.62 4.08
C ARG A 898 17.21 21.14 4.22
N LYS A 899 18.38 21.66 3.83
CA LYS A 899 18.69 23.10 3.79
C LYS A 899 17.79 23.86 2.79
N LEU A 900 17.33 23.20 1.73
CA LEU A 900 16.31 23.72 0.81
C LEU A 900 14.90 23.73 1.46
N CYS A 901 14.49 22.64 2.11
CA CYS A 901 13.14 22.53 2.68
C CYS A 901 12.86 23.54 3.82
N GLN A 902 13.84 23.75 4.70
CA GLN A 902 13.60 24.47 5.95
C GLN A 902 13.27 25.97 5.76
N PRO A 903 13.93 26.76 4.90
CA PRO A 903 13.58 28.16 4.68
C PRO A 903 12.17 28.35 4.09
N TYR A 904 11.79 27.54 3.10
CA TYR A 904 10.52 27.71 2.38
C TYR A 904 9.27 27.41 3.22
N TYR A 905 9.33 26.40 4.10
CA TYR A 905 8.17 25.95 4.88
C TYR A 905 8.34 26.14 6.39
N GLY A 906 9.54 26.45 6.87
CA GLY A 906 9.90 26.43 8.28
C GLY A 906 9.68 25.05 8.92
N LEU A 907 9.88 23.96 8.17
CA LEU A 907 9.71 22.58 8.61
C LEU A 907 10.91 21.74 8.19
N VAL A 908 11.39 20.90 9.09
CA VAL A 908 12.53 20.02 8.88
C VAL A 908 12.03 18.65 8.45
N CYS A 909 12.34 18.25 7.21
CA CYS A 909 11.68 17.10 6.57
C CYS A 909 11.96 15.74 7.25
N VAL A 910 13.06 15.59 8.00
CA VAL A 910 13.42 14.35 8.72
C VAL A 910 12.59 14.05 9.97
N HIS A 911 11.67 14.92 10.40
CA HIS A 911 10.62 14.52 11.35
C HIS A 911 9.50 13.70 10.69
N LEU A 912 9.47 13.70 9.35
CA LEU A 912 8.50 13.02 8.49
C LEU A 912 9.23 11.97 7.65
N PHE A 913 8.47 11.19 6.87
CA PHE A 913 9.01 10.02 6.14
C PHE A 913 8.75 10.03 4.64
N THR A 914 8.06 11.05 4.11
CA THR A 914 7.66 11.14 2.69
C THR A 914 7.40 12.60 2.29
N THR A 915 7.63 12.98 1.02
CA THR A 915 7.23 14.31 0.51
C THR A 915 5.73 14.59 0.66
N PRO A 916 4.79 13.64 0.44
CA PRO A 916 3.39 13.87 0.78
C PRO A 916 3.09 14.14 2.27
N GLY A 917 3.91 13.63 3.19
CA GLY A 917 3.84 14.02 4.59
C GLY A 917 4.28 15.48 4.80
N LEU A 918 5.37 15.88 4.14
CA LEU A 918 5.89 17.26 4.16
C LEU A 918 4.86 18.24 3.56
N ALA A 919 4.36 17.98 2.36
CA ALA A 919 3.36 18.79 1.68
C ALA A 919 2.12 19.06 2.56
N TRP A 920 1.60 18.02 3.22
CA TRP A 920 0.43 18.13 4.09
C TRP A 920 0.69 18.93 5.39
N GLN A 921 1.88 18.82 5.98
CA GLN A 921 2.22 19.65 7.15
C GLN A 921 2.56 21.09 6.75
N SER A 922 3.24 21.29 5.63
CA SER A 922 3.54 22.61 5.07
C SER A 922 2.28 23.38 4.69
N SER A 923 1.32 22.74 4.00
CA SER A 923 0.08 23.41 3.59
C SER A 923 -0.75 23.84 4.81
N LEU A 924 -1.00 22.94 5.77
CA LEU A 924 -1.69 23.28 7.03
C LEU A 924 -0.99 24.40 7.82
N LYS A 925 0.35 24.44 7.81
CA LYS A 925 1.12 25.48 8.52
C LYS A 925 1.10 26.83 7.79
N MET A 926 1.20 26.84 6.45
CA MET A 926 1.26 28.07 5.66
C MET A 926 -0.10 28.75 5.52
N THR A 927 -1.20 27.99 5.56
CA THR A 927 -2.57 28.51 5.48
C THR A 927 -3.18 28.82 6.84
N ASP A 928 -2.72 28.16 7.91
CA ASP A 928 -3.30 28.15 9.27
C ASP A 928 -4.82 27.91 9.29
N GLN A 929 -5.33 27.17 8.28
CA GLN A 929 -6.75 26.88 8.15
C GLN A 929 -7.13 25.61 8.92
N PRO A 930 -8.05 25.69 9.91
CA PRO A 930 -8.67 24.49 10.48
C PRO A 930 -9.60 23.83 9.46
N LEU A 931 -9.52 22.52 9.32
CA LEU A 931 -10.40 21.70 8.50
C LEU A 931 -11.27 20.86 9.42
N GLU A 932 -12.58 21.09 9.40
CA GLU A 932 -13.56 20.32 10.16
C GLU A 932 -13.70 18.90 9.60
N LEU A 933 -13.70 17.90 10.45
CA LEU A 933 -13.98 16.51 10.07
C LEU A 933 -15.46 16.18 10.32
N PHE A 934 -16.02 15.37 9.44
CA PHE A 934 -17.37 14.83 9.60
C PHE A 934 -17.53 14.08 10.92
N THR A 935 -18.54 14.45 11.70
CA THR A 935 -18.98 13.70 12.89
C THR A 935 -20.12 12.73 12.54
N ASP A 936 -20.90 13.03 11.50
CA ASP A 936 -21.87 12.13 10.88
C ASP A 936 -21.18 11.17 9.89
N ILE A 937 -21.38 9.87 10.09
CA ILE A 937 -20.89 8.81 9.20
C ILE A 937 -21.56 8.86 7.82
N ASN A 938 -22.80 9.34 7.73
CA ASN A 938 -23.54 9.43 6.47
C ASN A 938 -22.99 10.56 5.58
N MET A 939 -22.61 11.70 6.13
CA MET A 939 -21.88 12.74 5.38
C MET A 939 -20.57 12.20 4.78
N HIS A 940 -19.80 11.43 5.55
CA HIS A 940 -18.58 10.81 5.03
C HIS A 940 -18.88 9.80 3.92
N MET A 941 -19.83 8.89 4.11
CA MET A 941 -20.15 7.86 3.11
C MET A 941 -20.78 8.45 1.83
N PHE A 942 -21.60 9.50 1.96
CA PHE A 942 -22.14 10.27 0.84
C PHE A 942 -21.02 10.86 -0.03
N VAL A 943 -20.06 11.56 0.58
CA VAL A 943 -18.89 12.08 -0.15
C VAL A 943 -18.04 10.94 -0.71
N GLU A 944 -17.77 9.88 0.06
CA GLU A 944 -16.94 8.73 -0.35
C GLU A 944 -17.50 8.00 -1.59
N LYS A 945 -18.83 7.85 -1.68
CA LYS A 945 -19.52 7.34 -2.88
C LYS A 945 -19.29 8.26 -4.09
N GLY A 946 -19.41 9.58 -3.89
CA GLY A 946 -19.22 10.60 -4.91
C GLY A 946 -17.79 10.74 -5.47
N ILE A 947 -16.75 10.29 -4.75
CA ILE A 947 -15.35 10.42 -5.17
C ILE A 947 -15.11 9.82 -6.56
N ARG A 948 -14.77 10.65 -7.55
CA ARG A 948 -14.30 10.24 -8.89
C ARG A 948 -12.76 10.21 -8.94
N GLY A 949 -12.22 9.98 -10.13
CA GLY A 949 -10.79 10.03 -10.42
C GLY A 949 -10.56 10.67 -11.78
N GLY A 950 -9.31 10.70 -12.24
CA GLY A 950 -8.98 11.20 -13.57
C GLY A 950 -9.80 10.50 -14.66
N ILE A 951 -10.48 11.29 -15.49
CA ILE A 951 -11.30 10.80 -16.60
C ILE A 951 -10.37 10.45 -17.76
N SER A 952 -10.70 9.39 -18.51
CA SER A 952 -9.94 9.00 -19.71
C SER A 952 -10.91 8.46 -20.75
N VAL A 953 -10.92 9.10 -21.93
CA VAL A 953 -11.79 8.75 -23.06
C VAL A 953 -10.91 8.47 -24.27
N ILE A 954 -11.25 7.41 -25.00
CA ILE A 954 -10.70 7.14 -26.34
C ILE A 954 -11.90 7.21 -27.29
N THR A 955 -11.98 8.29 -28.08
CA THR A 955 -13.05 8.46 -29.06
C THR A 955 -12.76 7.67 -30.33
N LYS A 956 -13.78 7.45 -31.17
CA LYS A 956 -13.62 6.75 -32.47
C LYS A 956 -13.01 7.64 -33.57
N ARG A 957 -12.51 8.84 -33.24
CA ARG A 957 -11.95 9.80 -34.22
C ARG A 957 -10.56 9.36 -34.68
N PHE A 958 -10.48 8.70 -35.83
CA PHE A 958 -9.20 8.47 -36.49
C PHE A 958 -8.69 9.76 -37.17
N SER A 959 -7.42 10.09 -36.95
CA SER A 959 -6.71 11.14 -37.67
C SER A 959 -5.23 10.78 -37.76
N GLN A 960 -4.65 10.96 -38.94
CA GLN A 960 -3.22 10.77 -39.20
C GLN A 960 -2.60 12.10 -39.61
N ALA A 961 -1.45 12.44 -39.02
CA ALA A 961 -0.70 13.63 -39.40
C ALA A 961 -0.01 13.42 -40.76
N ASN A 962 0.11 14.48 -41.55
CA ASN A 962 0.82 14.51 -42.82
C ASN A 962 1.50 15.87 -42.97
N ASN A 963 2.76 16.01 -42.58
CA ASN A 963 3.49 17.27 -42.65
C ASN A 963 4.99 17.00 -42.79
N LYS A 964 5.73 18.02 -43.22
CA LYS A 964 7.15 17.96 -43.61
C LYS A 964 8.14 17.46 -42.54
N TYR A 965 7.69 17.27 -41.29
CA TYR A 965 8.51 16.75 -40.19
C TYR A 965 8.37 15.22 -39.98
N LEU A 966 7.55 14.55 -40.79
CA LEU A 966 7.31 13.11 -40.71
C LEU A 966 8.10 12.34 -41.80
N PRO A 967 8.63 11.15 -41.51
CA PRO A 967 9.48 10.39 -42.44
C PRO A 967 8.68 9.79 -43.61
N ASN A 968 7.36 9.77 -43.49
CA ASN A 968 6.38 9.30 -44.48
C ASN A 968 5.48 10.45 -44.96
N PHE A 969 5.98 11.69 -44.96
CA PHE A 969 5.28 12.84 -45.51
C PHE A 969 4.92 12.64 -46.99
N ASP A 970 3.66 12.89 -47.33
CA ASP A 970 3.16 12.84 -48.70
C ASP A 970 2.72 14.24 -49.14
N ALA A 971 3.53 14.85 -50.02
CA ALA A 971 3.28 16.17 -50.59
C ALA A 971 2.08 16.23 -51.56
N SER A 972 1.53 15.08 -51.99
CA SER A 972 0.28 15.03 -52.76
C SER A 972 -0.97 15.15 -51.88
N LYS A 973 -0.82 14.99 -50.55
CA LYS A 973 -1.91 15.07 -49.57
C LYS A 973 -1.88 16.42 -48.84
N SER A 974 -3.05 16.89 -48.40
CA SER A 974 -3.19 18.09 -47.57
C SER A 974 -2.27 18.04 -46.35
N ILE A 975 -1.62 19.16 -46.03
CA ILE A 975 -0.82 19.29 -44.81
C ILE A 975 -1.73 19.17 -43.59
N LYS A 976 -1.40 18.26 -42.68
CA LYS A 976 -2.17 17.98 -41.46
C LYS A 976 -1.24 17.84 -40.25
N HIS A 977 -1.52 18.64 -39.23
CA HIS A 977 -0.88 18.54 -37.92
C HIS A 977 -1.85 17.88 -36.92
N ILE A 978 -1.29 17.27 -35.88
CA ILE A 978 -2.02 16.81 -34.70
C ILE A 978 -1.39 17.54 -33.51
N ILE A 979 -2.23 18.14 -32.67
CA ILE A 979 -1.80 18.93 -31.51
C ILE A 979 -2.08 18.11 -30.26
N TYR A 980 -1.10 18.04 -29.37
CA TYR A 980 -1.26 17.54 -28.00
C TYR A 980 -1.31 18.75 -27.05
N LEU A 981 -2.31 18.78 -26.16
CA LEU A 981 -2.50 19.83 -25.16
C LEU A 981 -2.43 19.19 -23.77
N ASP A 982 -1.64 19.75 -22.88
CA ASP A 982 -1.53 19.34 -21.47
C ASP A 982 -1.79 20.53 -20.54
N CYS A 983 -2.51 20.29 -19.44
CA CYS A 983 -2.89 21.32 -18.50
C CYS A 983 -1.82 21.47 -17.42
N ASN A 984 -0.99 22.51 -17.55
CA ASN A 984 0.05 22.87 -16.61
C ASN A 984 -0.50 22.98 -15.17
N ASN A 985 -0.18 21.97 -14.33
CA ASN A 985 -0.62 21.89 -12.93
C ASN A 985 -2.15 21.80 -12.76
N LEU A 986 -2.83 20.97 -13.58
CA LEU A 986 -4.30 20.74 -13.58
C LEU A 986 -4.97 20.80 -12.20
N TYR A 987 -4.67 19.87 -11.28
CA TYR A 987 -5.28 19.86 -9.95
C TYR A 987 -4.89 21.10 -9.09
N GLY A 988 -3.77 21.75 -9.40
CA GLY A 988 -3.37 23.02 -8.81
C GLY A 988 -4.27 24.18 -9.21
N ALA A 989 -4.90 24.14 -10.40
CA ALA A 989 -5.92 25.11 -10.80
C ALA A 989 -7.17 24.96 -9.91
N SER A 990 -7.70 23.74 -9.74
CA SER A 990 -8.80 23.48 -8.81
C SER A 990 -8.44 23.85 -7.36
N MET A 991 -7.18 23.62 -6.95
CA MET A 991 -6.71 23.94 -5.59
C MET A 991 -6.45 25.43 -5.30
N VAL A 992 -6.59 26.35 -6.28
CA VAL A 992 -6.61 27.80 -6.01
C VAL A 992 -8.02 28.39 -5.92
N GLU A 993 -9.06 27.63 -6.23
CA GLU A 993 -10.47 28.03 -6.09
C GLU A 993 -10.98 27.93 -4.64
N SER A 994 -12.23 28.35 -4.43
CA SER A 994 -12.94 28.16 -3.16
C SER A 994 -13.10 26.68 -2.83
N LEU A 995 -12.36 26.23 -1.83
CA LEU A 995 -12.44 24.86 -1.31
C LEU A 995 -13.24 24.82 0.00
N PRO A 996 -14.03 23.76 0.24
CA PRO A 996 -14.67 23.51 1.53
C PRO A 996 -13.68 23.48 2.71
N TYR A 997 -14.13 23.87 3.90
CA TYR A 997 -13.34 23.72 5.13
C TYR A 997 -14.14 23.36 6.40
N GLY A 998 -15.47 23.52 6.43
CA GLY A 998 -16.30 23.21 7.61
C GLY A 998 -17.74 23.72 7.49
N GLY A 999 -18.49 23.68 8.59
CA GLY A 999 -19.89 24.14 8.63
C GLY A 999 -20.83 23.21 7.87
N PHE A 1000 -20.65 21.89 8.02
CA PHE A 1000 -21.39 20.88 7.29
C PHE A 1000 -22.81 20.66 7.84
N GLU A 1001 -23.82 20.82 6.97
CA GLU A 1001 -25.23 20.72 7.34
C GLU A 1001 -26.07 20.06 6.24
N TRP A 1002 -26.95 19.13 6.64
CA TRP A 1002 -27.99 18.60 5.74
C TRP A 1002 -29.15 19.60 5.65
N ILE A 1003 -29.46 20.08 4.45
CA ILE A 1003 -30.58 21.01 4.22
C ILE A 1003 -31.71 20.34 3.42
N SER A 1004 -32.86 21.02 3.31
CA SER A 1004 -34.01 20.52 2.54
C SER A 1004 -33.62 20.26 1.07
N ALA A 1005 -34.09 19.13 0.52
CA ALA A 1005 -33.99 18.84 -0.91
C ALA A 1005 -35.08 19.51 -1.75
N ASP A 1006 -36.06 20.16 -1.11
CA ASP A 1006 -37.11 20.95 -1.75
C ASP A 1006 -36.55 22.32 -2.19
N VAL A 1007 -35.98 22.37 -3.39
CA VAL A 1007 -35.35 23.55 -3.99
C VAL A 1007 -35.69 23.66 -5.47
N THR A 1008 -35.77 24.89 -6.00
CA THR A 1008 -36.06 25.14 -7.42
C THR A 1008 -34.81 25.06 -8.29
N LEU A 1009 -35.00 24.80 -9.59
CA LEU A 1009 -33.93 24.88 -10.59
C LEU A 1009 -33.31 26.28 -10.63
N ASP A 1010 -34.15 27.32 -10.54
CA ASP A 1010 -33.73 28.73 -10.52
C ASP A 1010 -32.82 29.02 -9.31
N TRP A 1011 -33.14 28.47 -8.13
CA TRP A 1011 -32.29 28.59 -6.95
C TRP A 1011 -30.91 27.99 -7.22
N ILE A 1012 -30.84 26.75 -7.75
CA ILE A 1012 -29.57 26.08 -8.09
C ILE A 1012 -28.76 26.91 -9.10
N GLN A 1013 -29.41 27.48 -10.12
CA GLN A 1013 -28.74 28.33 -11.12
C GLN A 1013 -28.31 29.69 -10.55
N SER A 1014 -28.99 30.21 -9.52
CA SER A 1014 -28.65 31.48 -8.88
C SER A 1014 -27.43 31.45 -7.95
N ILE A 1015 -26.93 30.27 -7.54
CA ILE A 1015 -25.81 30.15 -6.59
C ILE A 1015 -24.51 30.72 -7.18
N PRO A 1016 -23.90 31.76 -6.58
CA PRO A 1016 -22.68 32.37 -7.12
C PRO A 1016 -21.46 31.44 -7.15
N GLN A 1017 -20.57 31.66 -8.13
CA GLN A 1017 -19.33 30.89 -8.31
C GLN A 1017 -18.27 31.16 -7.23
N ASP A 1018 -18.38 32.31 -6.58
CA ASP A 1018 -17.51 32.88 -5.54
C ASP A 1018 -18.15 32.84 -4.14
N SER A 1019 -19.37 32.30 -4.03
CA SER A 1019 -20.12 32.16 -2.77
C SER A 1019 -19.27 31.58 -1.63
N SER A 1020 -19.41 32.15 -0.43
CA SER A 1020 -18.81 31.62 0.81
C SER A 1020 -19.48 30.33 1.30
N GLU A 1021 -20.67 30.03 0.80
CA GLU A 1021 -21.38 28.76 1.02
C GLU A 1021 -21.38 27.92 -0.27
N GLY A 1022 -21.05 26.64 -0.14
CA GLY A 1022 -21.07 25.66 -1.23
C GLY A 1022 -21.95 24.47 -0.90
N TYR A 1023 -22.29 23.68 -1.92
CA TYR A 1023 -23.23 22.57 -1.82
C TYR A 1023 -22.77 21.34 -2.60
N ILE A 1024 -22.99 20.15 -2.04
CA ILE A 1024 -22.91 18.86 -2.73
C ILE A 1024 -24.34 18.32 -2.86
N PHE A 1025 -24.73 17.93 -4.07
CA PHE A 1025 -26.07 17.42 -4.39
C PHE A 1025 -26.03 15.92 -4.71
N GLU A 1026 -27.10 15.19 -4.38
CA GLU A 1026 -27.43 13.87 -4.95
C GLU A 1026 -28.71 14.00 -5.79
N VAL A 1027 -28.60 13.79 -7.11
CA VAL A 1027 -29.63 14.15 -8.10
C VAL A 1027 -29.92 13.04 -9.10
N ASP A 1028 -31.10 13.11 -9.72
CA ASP A 1028 -31.38 12.43 -10.99
C ASP A 1028 -31.25 13.45 -12.14
N LEU A 1029 -30.44 13.12 -13.16
CA LEU A 1029 -30.24 13.93 -14.36
C LEU A 1029 -30.61 13.10 -15.59
N LYS A 1030 -31.57 13.60 -16.36
CA LYS A 1030 -31.88 13.04 -17.68
C LYS A 1030 -30.86 13.48 -18.72
N TYR A 1031 -30.38 12.52 -19.50
CA TYR A 1031 -29.57 12.73 -20.69
C TYR A 1031 -30.51 12.77 -21.91
N PRO A 1032 -30.69 13.92 -22.56
CA PRO A 1032 -31.58 14.00 -23.71
C PRO A 1032 -30.93 13.41 -24.97
N GLU A 1033 -31.69 12.64 -25.74
CA GLU A 1033 -31.21 11.99 -26.97
C GLU A 1033 -30.71 13.01 -28.00
N GLU A 1034 -31.29 14.22 -28.03
CA GLU A 1034 -30.85 15.31 -28.89
C GLU A 1034 -29.42 15.81 -28.62
N LEU A 1035 -28.78 15.40 -27.50
CA LEU A 1035 -27.39 15.72 -27.17
C LEU A 1035 -26.41 14.58 -27.45
N HIS A 1036 -26.88 13.40 -27.89
CA HIS A 1036 -26.03 12.21 -28.01
C HIS A 1036 -24.91 12.40 -29.05
N ASP A 1037 -25.22 12.94 -30.22
CA ASP A 1037 -24.20 13.23 -31.25
C ASP A 1037 -23.25 14.36 -30.83
N LEU A 1038 -23.78 15.40 -30.16
CA LEU A 1038 -23.00 16.55 -29.70
C LEU A 1038 -21.98 16.18 -28.60
N HIS A 1039 -22.36 15.28 -27.69
CA HIS A 1039 -21.53 14.84 -26.56
C HIS A 1039 -20.82 13.50 -26.81
N ASN A 1040 -20.87 12.94 -28.03
CA ASN A 1040 -20.28 11.63 -28.37
C ASN A 1040 -18.77 11.54 -28.07
N ASP A 1041 -18.04 12.64 -28.23
CA ASP A 1041 -16.60 12.71 -27.94
C ASP A 1041 -16.27 12.85 -26.45
N TYR A 1042 -17.18 13.42 -25.65
CA TYR A 1042 -17.00 13.60 -24.22
C TYR A 1042 -18.35 13.59 -23.48
N PRO A 1043 -18.93 12.41 -23.20
CA PRO A 1043 -20.19 12.31 -22.49
C PRO A 1043 -20.11 12.88 -21.08
N LEU A 1044 -21.02 13.79 -20.76
CA LEU A 1044 -21.04 14.48 -19.47
C LEU A 1044 -21.45 13.55 -18.31
N ALA A 1045 -21.14 13.98 -17.09
CA ALA A 1045 -21.49 13.29 -15.85
C ALA A 1045 -21.04 11.81 -15.76
N PRO A 1046 -19.72 11.52 -15.68
CA PRO A 1046 -19.19 10.16 -15.69
C PRO A 1046 -19.49 9.36 -14.42
N GLU A 1047 -19.73 8.06 -14.59
CA GLU A 1047 -20.21 7.16 -13.52
C GLU A 1047 -19.27 5.98 -13.29
N LYS A 1048 -19.22 5.49 -12.05
CA LYS A 1048 -18.62 4.19 -11.73
C LYS A 1048 -19.63 3.12 -12.15
N MET A 1049 -19.29 2.29 -13.13
CA MET A 1049 -20.15 1.20 -13.59
C MET A 1049 -19.35 -0.07 -13.84
N ASP A 1050 -19.95 -1.22 -13.53
CA ASP A 1050 -19.39 -2.53 -13.89
C ASP A 1050 -19.59 -2.77 -15.38
N ILE A 1051 -18.49 -2.77 -16.14
CA ILE A 1051 -18.52 -3.15 -17.56
C ILE A 1051 -18.87 -4.63 -17.63
N LYS A 1052 -19.81 -5.00 -18.50
CA LYS A 1052 -20.10 -6.39 -18.87
C LYS A 1052 -19.53 -6.70 -20.26
N PHE A 1053 -19.52 -7.97 -20.63
CA PHE A 1053 -19.13 -8.41 -21.98
C PHE A 1053 -20.03 -7.82 -23.08
N GLU A 1054 -21.30 -7.56 -22.77
CA GLU A 1054 -22.27 -6.91 -23.66
C GLU A 1054 -21.97 -5.42 -23.93
N ASP A 1055 -21.39 -4.69 -22.97
CA ASP A 1055 -20.99 -3.28 -23.13
C ASP A 1055 -19.69 -3.11 -23.96
N LEU A 1056 -19.00 -4.19 -24.32
CA LEU A 1056 -17.75 -4.13 -25.09
C LEU A 1056 -17.98 -3.80 -26.57
N SER A 1057 -17.05 -3.05 -27.17
CA SER A 1057 -17.01 -2.86 -28.61
C SER A 1057 -16.62 -4.15 -29.35
N GLU A 1058 -17.02 -4.31 -30.62
CA GLU A 1058 -16.62 -5.47 -31.44
C GLU A 1058 -15.09 -5.58 -31.60
N PHE A 1059 -14.37 -4.45 -31.64
CA PHE A 1059 -12.90 -4.45 -31.58
C PHE A 1059 -12.39 -5.01 -30.25
N SER A 1060 -12.98 -4.62 -29.12
CA SER A 1060 -12.64 -5.15 -27.79
C SER A 1060 -12.94 -6.66 -27.68
N LYS A 1061 -14.04 -7.13 -28.28
CA LYS A 1061 -14.41 -8.56 -28.34
C LYS A 1061 -13.45 -9.35 -29.24
N ALA A 1062 -13.02 -8.79 -30.37
CA ALA A 1062 -12.01 -9.38 -31.24
C ALA A 1062 -10.62 -9.43 -30.58
N VAL A 1063 -10.19 -8.35 -29.93
CA VAL A 1063 -8.92 -8.26 -29.17
C VAL A 1063 -8.91 -9.23 -27.99
N LEU A 1064 -10.06 -9.50 -27.36
CA LEU A 1064 -10.14 -10.55 -26.34
C LEU A 1064 -9.76 -11.93 -26.87
N ASN A 1065 -9.91 -12.23 -28.17
CA ASN A 1065 -9.36 -13.41 -28.86
C ASN A 1065 -9.41 -14.73 -28.04
N GLY A 1066 -10.55 -15.03 -27.42
CA GLY A 1066 -10.73 -16.24 -26.61
C GLY A 1066 -10.13 -16.20 -25.20
N MET A 1067 -9.65 -15.07 -24.68
CA MET A 1067 -9.35 -14.85 -23.26
C MET A 1067 -10.64 -14.82 -22.41
N MET A 1068 -10.54 -15.09 -21.12
CA MET A 1068 -11.71 -15.01 -20.22
C MET A 1068 -12.02 -13.55 -19.88
N TYR A 1069 -13.24 -13.11 -20.15
CA TYR A 1069 -13.71 -11.80 -19.72
C TYR A 1069 -14.18 -11.84 -18.25
N THR A 1070 -13.57 -11.00 -17.42
CA THR A 1070 -14.01 -10.74 -16.04
C THR A 1070 -14.59 -9.32 -15.97
N PRO A 1071 -15.86 -9.14 -15.53
CA PRO A 1071 -16.44 -7.82 -15.30
C PRO A 1071 -15.58 -6.97 -14.36
N SER A 1072 -15.50 -5.67 -14.61
CA SER A 1072 -14.76 -4.76 -13.74
C SER A 1072 -15.37 -3.37 -13.71
N THR A 1073 -15.39 -2.77 -12.52
CA THR A 1073 -15.86 -1.40 -12.31
C THR A 1073 -14.89 -0.41 -12.93
N LYS A 1074 -15.38 0.47 -13.80
CA LYS A 1074 -14.64 1.56 -14.43
C LYS A 1074 -15.36 2.89 -14.21
N LEU A 1075 -14.63 4.00 -14.24
CA LEU A 1075 -15.23 5.33 -14.35
C LEU A 1075 -15.44 5.63 -15.85
N VAL A 1076 -16.70 5.82 -16.26
CA VAL A 1076 -17.09 5.82 -17.68
C VAL A 1076 -17.99 7.03 -17.98
N PRO A 1077 -17.47 7.99 -18.77
CA PRO A 1077 -18.29 8.91 -19.55
C PRO A 1077 -19.26 8.12 -20.43
N ASN A 1078 -20.56 8.27 -20.20
CA ASN A 1078 -21.61 7.55 -20.93
C ASN A 1078 -22.87 8.42 -21.09
N LEU A 1079 -23.62 8.19 -22.17
CA LEU A 1079 -24.82 8.96 -22.55
C LEU A 1079 -26.13 8.48 -21.89
N ARG A 1080 -26.07 7.62 -20.85
CA ARG A 1080 -27.28 7.13 -20.14
C ARG A 1080 -27.75 8.16 -19.09
N ASP A 1081 -29.03 8.13 -18.72
CA ASP A 1081 -29.57 8.89 -17.58
C ASP A 1081 -28.79 8.61 -16.29
N LYS A 1082 -28.59 9.65 -15.47
CA LYS A 1082 -27.87 9.61 -14.19
C LYS A 1082 -28.84 9.49 -13.04
N LYS A 1083 -28.65 8.51 -12.14
CA LYS A 1083 -29.57 8.24 -11.01
C LYS A 1083 -28.84 8.21 -9.67
N ASN A 1084 -29.32 8.99 -8.70
CA ASN A 1084 -28.63 9.24 -7.42
C ASN A 1084 -27.16 9.69 -7.62
N TYR A 1085 -26.94 10.55 -8.61
CA TYR A 1085 -25.64 11.04 -9.02
C TYR A 1085 -25.18 12.14 -8.06
N ILE A 1086 -24.04 11.90 -7.39
CA ILE A 1086 -23.46 12.87 -6.45
C ILE A 1086 -22.54 13.83 -7.21
N THR A 1087 -22.70 15.14 -7.00
CA THR A 1087 -22.01 16.21 -7.76
C THR A 1087 -21.78 17.46 -6.91
N TYR A 1088 -20.70 18.19 -7.19
CA TYR A 1088 -20.52 19.57 -6.69
C TYR A 1088 -21.45 20.54 -7.42
N TYR A 1089 -21.86 21.65 -6.78
CA TYR A 1089 -22.85 22.58 -7.35
C TYR A 1089 -22.40 23.24 -8.67
N LYS A 1090 -21.12 23.60 -8.78
CA LYS A 1090 -20.55 24.15 -10.02
C LYS A 1090 -20.68 23.18 -11.20
N ASN A 1091 -20.39 21.90 -10.94
CA ASN A 1091 -20.57 20.84 -11.91
C ASN A 1091 -22.03 20.61 -12.27
N LEU A 1092 -22.95 20.67 -11.30
CA LEU A 1092 -24.38 20.60 -11.58
C LEU A 1092 -24.82 21.75 -12.49
N GLN A 1093 -24.45 22.99 -12.17
CA GLN A 1093 -24.71 24.16 -13.03
C GLN A 1093 -24.09 24.00 -14.42
N PHE A 1094 -22.88 23.46 -14.53
CA PHE A 1094 -22.21 23.16 -15.80
C PHE A 1094 -22.98 22.11 -16.63
N TYR A 1095 -23.40 20.99 -16.03
CA TYR A 1095 -24.19 19.95 -16.72
C TYR A 1095 -25.54 20.50 -17.22
N LEU A 1096 -26.22 21.29 -16.40
CA LEU A 1096 -27.50 21.93 -16.74
C LEU A 1096 -27.34 22.96 -17.87
N LYS A 1097 -26.26 23.77 -17.82
CA LYS A 1097 -25.90 24.72 -18.90
C LYS A 1097 -25.65 24.01 -20.24
N HIS A 1098 -25.13 22.79 -20.21
CA HIS A 1098 -24.93 21.94 -21.39
C HIS A 1098 -26.13 21.00 -21.65
N GLY A 1099 -27.31 21.33 -21.13
CA GLY A 1099 -28.58 20.74 -21.57
C GLY A 1099 -29.01 19.42 -20.92
N LEU A 1100 -28.25 18.86 -19.96
CA LEU A 1100 -28.80 17.79 -19.11
C LEU A 1100 -29.97 18.36 -18.29
N LYS A 1101 -31.00 17.55 -18.06
CA LYS A 1101 -32.27 18.02 -17.46
C LYS A 1101 -32.41 17.46 -16.05
N LEU A 1102 -32.53 18.33 -15.05
CA LEU A 1102 -32.73 17.91 -13.65
C LEU A 1102 -34.12 17.30 -13.50
N GLU A 1103 -34.19 16.02 -13.10
CA GLU A 1103 -35.46 15.35 -12.82
C GLU A 1103 -35.82 15.41 -11.34
N LYS A 1104 -34.84 15.29 -10.44
CA LYS A 1104 -35.05 15.28 -8.99
C LYS A 1104 -33.80 15.63 -8.21
N VAL A 1105 -33.96 16.33 -7.09
CA VAL A 1105 -32.98 16.42 -6.00
C VAL A 1105 -33.39 15.44 -4.89
N HIS A 1106 -32.45 14.64 -4.38
CA HIS A 1106 -32.69 13.72 -3.27
C HIS A 1106 -32.09 14.23 -1.95
N LYS A 1107 -30.87 14.79 -1.99
CA LYS A 1107 -30.14 15.30 -0.83
C LYS A 1107 -29.25 16.48 -1.20
N ILE A 1108 -29.05 17.39 -0.24
CA ILE A 1108 -28.11 18.50 -0.34
C ILE A 1108 -27.30 18.60 0.96
N LEU A 1109 -25.97 18.57 0.82
CA LEU A 1109 -25.02 18.83 1.90
C LEU A 1109 -24.42 20.23 1.71
N LYS A 1110 -24.81 21.16 2.58
CA LYS A 1110 -24.28 22.53 2.66
C LYS A 1110 -22.93 22.55 3.39
N PHE A 1111 -22.05 23.47 3.01
CA PHE A 1111 -20.76 23.71 3.67
C PHE A 1111 -20.25 25.15 3.47
N GLN A 1112 -19.28 25.56 4.28
CA GLN A 1112 -18.51 26.80 4.09
C GLN A 1112 -17.25 26.56 3.25
N GLN A 1113 -16.96 27.47 2.32
CA GLN A 1113 -15.84 27.40 1.38
C GLN A 1113 -15.13 28.74 1.21
N LYS A 1114 -13.82 28.69 0.89
CA LYS A 1114 -13.00 29.86 0.51
C LYS A 1114 -11.67 29.39 -0.11
N PRO A 1115 -10.90 30.23 -0.82
CA PRO A 1115 -9.64 29.81 -1.46
C PRO A 1115 -8.47 29.69 -0.46
N TRP A 1116 -8.65 28.90 0.60
CA TRP A 1116 -7.70 28.77 1.71
C TRP A 1116 -6.36 28.14 1.29
N LEU A 1117 -6.37 27.23 0.32
CA LEU A 1117 -5.16 26.54 -0.16
C LEU A 1117 -4.38 27.36 -1.20
N LYS A 1118 -4.98 28.41 -1.79
CA LYS A 1118 -4.40 29.24 -2.87
C LYS A 1118 -3.00 29.76 -2.56
N LYS A 1119 -2.78 30.25 -1.33
CA LYS A 1119 -1.48 30.77 -0.86
C LYS A 1119 -0.35 29.73 -0.98
N TYR A 1120 -0.63 28.46 -0.68
CA TYR A 1120 0.35 27.38 -0.75
C TYR A 1120 0.65 26.96 -2.19
N ILE A 1121 -0.39 26.79 -3.01
CA ILE A 1121 -0.25 26.36 -4.41
C ILE A 1121 0.45 27.42 -5.25
N MET A 1122 0.07 28.69 -5.09
CA MET A 1122 0.71 29.80 -5.81
C MET A 1122 2.17 29.96 -5.39
N PHE A 1123 2.48 29.88 -4.09
CA PHE A 1123 3.86 29.89 -3.60
C PHE A 1123 4.72 28.82 -4.28
N ASN A 1124 4.30 27.55 -4.26
CA ASN A 1124 5.03 26.47 -4.93
C ASN A 1124 5.12 26.68 -6.45
N THR A 1125 4.10 27.27 -7.07
CA THR A 1125 4.07 27.54 -8.52
C THR A 1125 5.09 28.62 -8.90
N GLU A 1126 5.22 29.69 -8.10
CA GLU A 1126 6.26 30.70 -8.30
C GLU A 1126 7.66 30.15 -7.99
N GLN A 1127 7.83 29.37 -6.91
CA GLN A 1127 9.12 28.70 -6.67
C GLN A 1127 9.49 27.75 -7.82
N ARG A 1128 8.52 27.04 -8.42
CA ARG A 1128 8.73 26.18 -9.61
C ARG A 1128 9.13 26.96 -10.86
N LYS A 1129 8.62 28.19 -11.07
CA LYS A 1129 9.05 29.08 -12.15
C LYS A 1129 10.49 29.56 -11.93
N ASN A 1130 10.80 29.96 -10.69
CA ASN A 1130 12.08 30.56 -10.30
C ASN A 1130 13.19 29.52 -10.05
N SER A 1131 12.83 28.23 -10.01
CA SER A 1131 13.75 27.10 -9.85
C SER A 1131 14.78 27.04 -10.97
N MET A 1132 16.06 27.01 -10.63
CA MET A 1132 17.13 26.92 -11.62
C MET A 1132 17.37 25.46 -12.03
N SER A 1133 17.43 24.54 -11.07
CA SER A 1133 17.63 23.10 -11.34
C SER A 1133 16.37 22.42 -11.89
N ALA A 1134 16.54 21.21 -12.47
CA ALA A 1134 15.42 20.32 -12.75
C ALA A 1134 14.84 19.71 -11.46
N PHE A 1135 15.71 19.43 -10.48
CA PHE A 1135 15.33 18.87 -9.19
C PHE A 1135 14.30 19.74 -8.44
N GLU A 1136 14.55 21.04 -8.29
CA GLU A 1136 13.64 21.96 -7.62
C GLU A 1136 12.28 22.03 -8.35
N LYS A 1137 12.31 22.07 -9.69
CA LYS A 1137 11.09 22.13 -10.54
C LYS A 1137 10.16 20.94 -10.31
N ASP A 1138 10.71 19.74 -10.13
CA ASP A 1138 9.93 18.54 -9.83
C ASP A 1138 9.59 18.43 -8.33
N PHE A 1139 10.43 18.91 -7.42
CA PHE A 1139 10.09 19.00 -6.00
C PHE A 1139 8.86 19.89 -5.75
N PHE A 1140 8.83 21.12 -6.29
CA PHE A 1140 7.67 22.00 -6.12
C PHE A 1140 6.41 21.50 -6.86
N LYS A 1141 6.57 20.82 -8.01
CA LYS A 1141 5.49 20.08 -8.69
C LYS A 1141 4.91 19.00 -7.78
N LEU A 1142 5.76 18.19 -7.15
CA LEU A 1142 5.36 17.12 -6.24
C LEU A 1142 4.71 17.67 -4.97
N MET A 1143 5.17 18.81 -4.44
CA MET A 1143 4.57 19.47 -3.27
C MET A 1143 3.13 19.90 -3.54
N ASN A 1144 2.81 20.48 -4.71
CA ASN A 1144 1.43 20.72 -5.13
C ASN A 1144 0.62 19.43 -5.27
N ASN A 1145 1.11 18.48 -6.09
CA ASN A 1145 0.40 17.25 -6.41
C ASN A 1145 0.15 16.34 -5.18
N SER A 1146 0.93 16.49 -4.11
CA SER A 1146 0.79 15.63 -2.93
C SER A 1146 -0.34 16.01 -1.97
N VAL A 1147 -0.87 17.24 -2.01
CA VAL A 1147 -1.86 17.70 -1.02
C VAL A 1147 -3.22 17.04 -1.23
N TYR A 1148 -3.75 16.99 -2.46
CA TYR A 1148 -5.04 16.34 -2.72
C TYR A 1148 -5.01 14.82 -2.45
N GLY A 1149 -3.87 14.17 -2.72
CA GLY A 1149 -3.67 12.76 -2.36
C GLY A 1149 -3.73 12.48 -0.84
N LYS A 1150 -3.52 13.51 0.00
CA LYS A 1150 -3.59 13.41 1.46
C LYS A 1150 -4.97 13.71 2.05
N THR A 1151 -5.81 14.47 1.35
CA THR A 1151 -7.23 14.63 1.74
C THR A 1151 -8.04 13.35 1.47
N MET A 1152 -7.62 12.57 0.46
CA MET A 1152 -8.32 11.38 -0.06
C MET A 1152 -7.74 10.02 0.38
N GLU A 1153 -6.87 9.99 1.40
CA GLU A 1153 -6.14 8.76 1.74
C GLU A 1153 -7.07 7.65 2.26
N ASN A 1154 -7.24 6.56 1.50
CA ASN A 1154 -8.15 5.47 1.85
C ASN A 1154 -7.66 4.67 3.07
N ILE A 1155 -8.18 5.05 4.24
CA ILE A 1155 -7.80 4.52 5.56
C ILE A 1155 -8.21 3.04 5.73
N ARG A 1156 -9.20 2.55 4.96
CA ARG A 1156 -9.72 1.17 4.99
C ARG A 1156 -8.70 0.17 4.46
N LYS A 1157 -7.85 0.59 3.50
CA LYS A 1157 -6.80 -0.24 2.88
C LYS A 1157 -5.46 -0.26 3.65
N ARG A 1158 -5.32 0.49 4.76
CA ARG A 1158 -4.11 0.46 5.60
C ARG A 1158 -3.96 -0.91 6.29
N VAL A 1159 -2.78 -1.53 6.16
CA VAL A 1159 -2.45 -2.83 6.76
C VAL A 1159 -2.09 -2.66 8.24
N ASP A 1160 -2.50 -3.61 9.09
CA ASP A 1160 -2.02 -3.76 10.46
C ASP A 1160 -1.00 -4.90 10.50
N VAL A 1161 0.23 -4.61 10.94
CA VAL A 1161 1.35 -5.58 11.03
C VAL A 1161 2.08 -5.36 12.34
N GLN A 1162 2.17 -6.40 13.15
CA GLN A 1162 2.96 -6.39 14.37
C GLN A 1162 4.21 -7.25 14.18
N LEU A 1163 5.38 -6.68 14.50
CA LEU A 1163 6.63 -7.43 14.62
C LEU A 1163 6.72 -8.05 16.02
N VAL A 1164 7.14 -9.31 16.08
CA VAL A 1164 7.18 -10.11 17.31
C VAL A 1164 8.40 -11.02 17.33
N SER A 1165 9.18 -10.92 18.40
CA SER A 1165 10.31 -11.81 18.74
C SER A 1165 10.08 -12.67 19.98
N ASP A 1166 9.01 -12.43 20.74
CA ASP A 1166 8.58 -13.27 21.87
C ASP A 1166 7.60 -14.36 21.43
N GLU A 1167 7.84 -15.59 21.86
CA GLU A 1167 7.03 -16.75 21.48
C GLU A 1167 5.60 -16.64 22.03
N LYS A 1168 5.41 -16.16 23.26
CA LYS A 1168 4.07 -16.06 23.87
C LYS A 1168 3.21 -15.02 23.16
N LYS A 1169 3.79 -13.86 22.83
CA LYS A 1169 3.16 -12.82 22.00
C LYS A 1169 2.85 -13.36 20.60
N ALA A 1170 3.72 -14.18 20.00
CA ALA A 1170 3.47 -14.80 18.69
C ALA A 1170 2.29 -15.78 18.75
N GLN A 1171 2.28 -16.71 19.72
CA GLN A 1171 1.16 -17.63 19.98
C GLN A 1171 -0.15 -16.87 20.20
N LYS A 1172 -0.14 -15.81 21.01
CA LYS A 1172 -1.30 -14.96 21.29
C LYS A 1172 -1.85 -14.25 20.04
N LEU A 1173 -0.99 -13.72 19.17
CA LEU A 1173 -1.41 -13.13 17.90
C LEU A 1173 -1.88 -14.18 16.89
N VAL A 1174 -1.30 -15.37 16.87
CA VAL A 1174 -1.78 -16.52 16.07
C VAL A 1174 -3.16 -16.97 16.54
N ALA A 1175 -3.38 -17.03 17.85
CA ALA A 1175 -4.63 -17.47 18.45
C ALA A 1175 -5.81 -16.52 18.15
N ALA A 1176 -5.54 -15.21 18.16
CA ALA A 1176 -6.54 -14.14 18.00
C ALA A 1176 -7.49 -14.34 16.79
N PRO A 1177 -8.80 -14.02 16.93
CA PRO A 1177 -9.75 -14.00 15.82
C PRO A 1177 -9.39 -13.02 14.70
N THR A 1178 -8.53 -12.03 15.01
CA THR A 1178 -8.05 -10.99 14.09
C THR A 1178 -6.81 -11.40 13.29
N PHE A 1179 -6.26 -12.61 13.49
CA PHE A 1179 -5.12 -13.13 12.74
C PHE A 1179 -5.44 -13.28 11.24
N LYS A 1180 -4.61 -12.70 10.36
CA LYS A 1180 -4.79 -12.78 8.90
C LYS A 1180 -3.72 -13.60 8.20
N ARG A 1181 -2.44 -13.49 8.59
CA ARG A 1181 -1.30 -14.33 8.17
C ARG A 1181 -0.03 -13.94 8.94
N PHE A 1182 1.06 -14.68 8.74
CA PHE A 1182 2.39 -14.39 9.31
C PHE A 1182 3.47 -14.43 8.22
N LYS A 1183 4.63 -13.81 8.45
CA LYS A 1183 5.88 -14.06 7.74
C LYS A 1183 6.99 -14.25 8.76
N ILE A 1184 7.76 -15.33 8.61
CA ILE A 1184 9.02 -15.53 9.33
C ILE A 1184 10.10 -14.70 8.62
N PHE A 1185 10.84 -13.89 9.38
CA PHE A 1185 12.03 -13.17 8.88
C PHE A 1185 13.31 -13.95 9.21
N ASP A 1186 13.43 -14.41 10.46
CA ASP A 1186 14.44 -15.37 10.92
C ASP A 1186 13.85 -16.24 12.05
N ASN A 1187 14.68 -17.08 12.69
CA ASN A 1187 14.23 -17.95 13.80
C ASN A 1187 13.78 -17.19 15.07
N LYS A 1188 13.95 -15.87 15.12
CA LYS A 1188 13.69 -14.98 16.26
C LYS A 1188 12.74 -13.82 15.93
N LEU A 1189 12.31 -13.62 14.68
CA LEU A 1189 11.37 -12.57 14.30
C LEU A 1189 10.31 -13.01 13.31
N VAL A 1190 9.07 -12.66 13.65
CA VAL A 1190 7.90 -12.86 12.82
C VAL A 1190 7.13 -11.54 12.69
N GLY A 1191 6.72 -11.21 11.46
CA GLY A 1191 5.65 -10.25 11.23
C GLY A 1191 4.30 -10.98 11.24
N VAL A 1192 3.33 -10.51 12.02
CA VAL A 1192 1.95 -10.98 11.98
C VAL A 1192 1.05 -9.89 11.41
N GLU A 1193 0.37 -10.18 10.30
CA GLU A 1193 -0.62 -9.30 9.70
C GLU A 1193 -2.00 -9.58 10.32
N ARG A 1194 -2.73 -8.52 10.65
CA ARG A 1194 -4.02 -8.58 11.35
C ARG A 1194 -5.14 -7.96 10.52
N VAL A 1195 -6.37 -8.36 10.81
CA VAL A 1195 -7.58 -7.64 10.42
C VAL A 1195 -7.73 -6.44 11.36
N LYS A 1196 -7.70 -5.24 10.79
CA LYS A 1196 -7.86 -3.99 11.53
C LYS A 1196 -9.27 -3.89 12.13
N LYS A 1197 -9.37 -4.08 13.45
CA LYS A 1197 -10.63 -4.13 14.22
C LYS A 1197 -11.50 -2.88 14.06
N CYS A 1198 -10.86 -1.73 14.25
CA CYS A 1198 -11.46 -0.42 14.41
C CYS A 1198 -10.82 0.57 13.43
N LEU A 1199 -11.65 1.47 12.89
CA LEU A 1199 -11.27 2.46 11.91
C LEU A 1199 -11.85 3.83 12.27
N THR A 1200 -11.00 4.76 12.65
CA THR A 1200 -11.39 6.18 12.70
C THR A 1200 -11.42 6.75 11.29
N LEU A 1201 -12.49 7.45 10.92
CA LEU A 1201 -12.60 8.19 9.65
C LEU A 1201 -12.19 9.64 9.84
N ASP A 1202 -10.87 9.88 9.80
CA ASP A 1202 -10.22 11.12 10.22
C ASP A 1202 -9.61 11.93 9.04
N LYS A 1203 -10.24 11.90 7.85
CA LYS A 1203 -9.72 12.56 6.63
C LYS A 1203 -10.74 13.55 6.02
N PRO A 1204 -10.29 14.73 5.57
CA PRO A 1204 -11.18 15.76 5.01
C PRO A 1204 -11.47 15.47 3.53
N ILE A 1205 -12.09 14.31 3.25
CA ILE A 1205 -12.31 13.79 1.89
C ILE A 1205 -13.15 14.72 1.01
N TYR A 1206 -13.96 15.58 1.61
CA TYR A 1206 -14.74 16.60 0.92
C TYR A 1206 -13.84 17.60 0.15
N VAL A 1207 -12.61 17.87 0.62
CA VAL A 1207 -11.66 18.75 -0.08
C VAL A 1207 -11.21 18.10 -1.39
N GLY A 1208 -10.82 16.84 -1.34
CA GLY A 1208 -10.38 16.13 -2.54
C GLY A 1208 -11.53 15.76 -3.47
N PHE A 1209 -12.76 15.59 -2.96
CA PHE A 1209 -13.95 15.48 -3.79
C PHE A 1209 -14.13 16.74 -4.66
N VAL A 1210 -14.09 17.94 -4.07
CA VAL A 1210 -14.22 19.21 -4.81
C VAL A 1210 -13.01 19.51 -5.72
N ILE A 1211 -11.83 18.91 -5.47
CA ILE A 1211 -10.66 19.01 -6.38
C ILE A 1211 -10.78 18.07 -7.61
N LEU A 1212 -11.62 17.03 -7.53
CA LEU A 1212 -11.79 16.00 -8.56
C LEU A 1212 -13.14 16.08 -9.29
N GLU A 1213 -13.95 17.09 -8.96
CA GLU A 1213 -15.16 17.51 -9.66
C GLU A 1213 -14.84 18.67 -10.61
#